data_AF-A0A8K0UEZ6-F1
#
_entry.id   AF-A0A8K0UEZ6-F1
#
_cell.length_a   1.000
_cell.length_b   1.000
_cell.length_c   1.000
_cell.angle_alpha   90.00
_cell.angle_beta   90.00
_cell.angle_gamma   90.00
#
_symmetry.space_group_name_H-M   'P 1'
#
loop_
_entity.id
_entity.type
_entity.pdbx_description
1 polymer ?
#
loop_
_entity_poly.entity_id
_entity_poly.type
_entity_poly.pdbx_seq_one_letter_code
_entity_poly.pdbx_strand_id
1 'polypeptide(L)'
;MHMHMYHHARSLHARSFNSVNATALLPRLIVETPFDHAKFVYHLNLFIVVVVVLFILCAIPRLFYRFSHPDEWRNGHFLRSKPVPGGINVAFSAPLSDDEKEKATVSPLKPAYFSPTSLPVQQPRVMTLDEHITTSINLYDETDDRVIGGKYNTDLSRNISTTSTMNLLSRNASTATTASTRVRRRREGLPAHMPSLSSRIPFTLRPGMDVGKALVLICYFGILLYGTFHKSNVFSNAVRTGFLAVSQIPVVVVLGTKNNFIGMLLGMGYERLNVFHRYAGLLLVLACNVHTLGYFYEWALEGTVAKHMAEPVNARATVGLVCIDILAFFSTSFWRNRFYNVFLVTHVIAVLGLLSSICMHSSAAAPYVWMAIAIYIVDRIIRGLKTRYTTARLTPITDLGMTRVELPAINDGWRAGQHVRLQVLSKGMGRMGWAEVHPFTIASISQAEDGSGLVLMCKKTGSWTRKLFDLAKKSTSELVKTNSQEVKVLVEGPYGGPGHTMFCSFSGAMFVCGGSGITFALSAIQDLVEKDLVGESRVKTIDLVWTIPDPTLLRPLLPLFSDLLTTRTYADLCIHVHYTRAGFDPTVLKSGPLTSLPPNLTLNAGRPKLASVLSGVLERATALNFQGKGTAGWKKSQGVVVGVCGPLSLGDEVRSVVRGVERRTLKAAGGIEIHEEVFGW
;
A
#
# COMPACT_ATOMS: atom_id res chain seq x y z
N MET A 1 37.71 62.35 58.87
CA MET A 1 38.11 63.37 57.87
C MET A 1 37.00 63.39 56.81
N HIS A 2 36.19 64.46 56.84
CA HIS A 2 35.00 64.81 56.02
C HIS A 2 33.85 63.77 55.94
N MET A 3 32.71 63.87 56.65
CA MET A 3 31.77 64.98 56.97
C MET A 3 30.93 65.45 55.77
N HIS A 4 29.64 65.08 55.75
CA HIS A 4 28.43 65.93 55.66
C HIS A 4 27.20 65.03 55.39
N MET A 5 26.40 64.70 56.41
CA MET A 5 25.20 65.42 56.86
C MET A 5 24.08 65.53 55.80
N TYR A 6 22.98 64.82 56.04
CA TYR A 6 21.64 65.44 56.10
C TYR A 6 20.78 64.72 57.14
N HIS A 7 20.63 65.39 58.28
CA HIS A 7 19.57 65.16 59.26
C HIS A 7 18.30 65.86 58.78
N HIS A 8 17.14 65.20 58.88
CA HIS A 8 15.99 65.84 59.53
C HIS A 8 14.97 64.79 59.98
N ALA A 9 14.91 64.60 61.29
CA ALA A 9 13.79 63.97 62.00
C ALA A 9 13.31 64.98 63.04
N ARG A 10 12.02 65.33 63.00
CA ARG A 10 11.20 65.97 64.06
C ARG A 10 9.81 66.19 63.48
N SER A 11 8.69 66.05 64.17
CA SER A 11 8.25 65.28 65.33
C SER A 11 6.74 65.56 65.45
N LEU A 12 5.96 64.59 65.89
CA LEU A 12 4.75 64.75 66.72
C LEU A 12 3.56 65.55 66.14
N HIS A 13 2.50 64.83 65.78
CA HIS A 13 1.22 65.07 66.44
C HIS A 13 0.40 63.77 66.54
N ALA A 14 0.25 63.32 67.79
CA ALA A 14 -0.69 62.29 68.19
C ALA A 14 -2.12 62.81 68.08
N ARG A 15 -2.99 62.05 67.42
CA ARG A 15 -4.42 61.95 67.78
C ARG A 15 -4.83 60.50 67.64
N SER A 16 -5.00 59.86 68.79
CA SER A 16 -5.66 58.57 68.94
C SER A 16 -7.13 58.70 68.58
N PHE A 17 -7.62 57.83 67.70
CA PHE A 17 -9.03 57.43 67.72
C PHE A 17 -9.11 55.91 67.57
N ASN A 18 -9.40 55.28 68.71
CA ASN A 18 -10.16 54.06 68.94
C ASN A 18 -9.88 52.82 68.08
N SER A 19 -9.31 51.86 68.80
CA SER A 19 -9.42 50.41 68.63
C SER A 19 -10.82 49.94 68.22
N VAL A 20 -10.91 49.29 67.07
CA VAL A 20 -11.90 48.26 66.80
C VAL A 20 -11.17 47.04 66.25
N ASN A 21 -11.42 45.90 66.90
CA ASN A 21 -10.86 44.57 66.65
C ASN A 21 -10.71 44.22 65.16
N ALA A 22 -9.53 43.77 64.77
CA ALA A 22 -9.30 43.06 63.52
C ALA A 22 -8.34 41.87 63.73
N THR A 23 -8.75 40.94 64.59
CA THR A 23 -8.33 39.54 64.47
C THR A 23 -9.09 38.89 63.32
N ALA A 24 -8.69 39.17 62.08
CA ALA A 24 -9.07 38.36 60.92
C ALA A 24 -8.19 38.71 59.70
N LEU A 25 -7.57 37.68 59.12
CA LEU A 25 -7.10 37.61 57.73
C LEU A 25 -5.76 38.29 57.41
N LEU A 26 -4.66 37.70 57.90
CA LEU A 26 -3.46 37.61 57.06
C LEU A 26 -3.76 36.59 55.95
N PRO A 27 -3.72 36.94 54.65
CA PRO A 27 -3.71 35.94 53.62
C PRO A 27 -2.42 35.14 53.81
N ARG A 28 -2.54 33.83 54.07
CA ARG A 28 -1.45 32.89 53.82
C ARG A 28 -0.98 33.19 52.40
N LEU A 29 0.23 33.71 52.27
CA LEU A 29 1.01 33.69 51.04
C LEU A 29 1.11 32.21 50.63
N ILE A 30 0.14 31.74 49.86
CA ILE A 30 0.29 30.55 49.06
C ILE A 30 1.35 30.95 48.04
N VAL A 31 2.58 30.54 48.29
CA VAL A 31 3.61 30.47 47.26
C VAL A 31 3.05 29.49 46.23
N GLU A 32 2.34 30.00 45.23
CA GLU A 32 1.93 29.20 44.09
C GLU A 32 3.22 28.68 43.46
N THR A 33 3.49 27.39 43.65
CA THR A 33 4.62 26.74 42.98
C THR A 33 4.47 26.98 41.48
N PRO A 34 5.47 27.53 40.78
CA PRO A 34 5.35 27.83 39.36
C PRO A 34 4.99 26.55 38.62
N PHE A 35 4.01 26.64 37.72
CA PHE A 35 3.54 25.49 36.97
C PHE A 35 4.70 24.88 36.18
N ASP A 36 5.01 23.60 36.41
CA ASP A 36 6.04 22.88 35.64
C ASP A 36 5.51 22.45 34.27
N HIS A 37 5.79 23.27 33.26
CA HIS A 37 5.38 23.03 31.88
C HIS A 37 5.99 21.76 31.30
N ALA A 38 7.26 21.48 31.62
CA ALA A 38 7.99 20.34 31.07
C ALA A 38 7.42 19.02 31.60
N LYS A 39 7.19 18.93 32.91
CA LYS A 39 6.60 17.74 33.55
C LYS A 39 5.17 17.47 33.07
N PHE A 40 4.35 18.52 32.91
CA PHE A 40 3.00 18.36 32.37
C PHE A 40 3.01 17.81 30.94
N VAL A 41 3.83 18.38 30.05
CA VAL A 41 3.93 17.92 28.67
C VAL A 41 4.50 16.51 28.59
N TYR A 42 5.44 16.14 29.48
CA TYR A 42 5.90 14.76 29.62
C TYR A 42 4.76 13.78 29.92
N HIS A 43 3.89 14.08 30.90
CA HIS A 43 2.73 13.23 31.20
C HIS A 43 1.70 13.19 30.06
N LEU A 44 1.49 14.32 29.37
CA LEU A 44 0.63 14.37 28.19
C LEU A 44 1.16 13.46 27.06
N ASN A 45 2.47 13.50 26.80
CA ASN A 45 3.10 12.62 25.81
C ASN A 45 3.04 11.15 26.23
N LEU A 46 3.24 10.85 27.52
CA LEU A 46 3.08 9.50 28.05
C LEU A 46 1.66 8.98 27.80
N PHE A 47 0.65 9.82 28.03
CA PHE A 47 -0.74 9.47 27.71
C PHE A 47 -0.94 9.17 26.21
N ILE A 48 -0.38 10.00 25.31
CA ILE A 48 -0.41 9.74 23.86
C ILE A 48 0.24 8.38 23.54
N VAL A 49 1.38 8.05 24.15
CA VAL A 49 2.05 6.77 23.97
C VAL A 49 1.18 5.60 24.45
N VAL A 50 0.53 5.71 25.61
CA VAL A 50 -0.40 4.68 26.10
C VAL A 50 -1.55 4.47 25.12
N VAL A 51 -2.13 5.54 24.57
CA VAL A 51 -3.18 5.43 23.54
C VAL A 51 -2.67 4.68 22.32
N VAL A 52 -1.46 4.99 21.83
CA VAL A 52 -0.83 4.26 20.71
C VAL A 52 -0.60 2.78 21.06
N VAL A 53 -0.14 2.48 22.28
CA VAL A 53 0.05 1.10 22.75
C VAL A 53 -1.28 0.34 22.75
N LEU A 54 -2.39 0.96 23.18
CA LEU A 54 -3.72 0.32 23.11
C LEU A 54 -4.11 -0.04 21.67
N PHE A 55 -3.83 0.84 20.69
CA PHE A 55 -4.04 0.51 19.28
C PHE A 55 -3.17 -0.67 18.81
N ILE A 56 -1.91 -0.73 19.26
CA ILE A 56 -1.01 -1.85 18.96
C ILE A 56 -1.54 -3.15 19.58
N LEU A 57 -2.02 -3.12 20.83
CA LEU A 57 -2.61 -4.29 21.49
C LEU A 57 -3.79 -4.85 20.69
N CYS A 58 -4.62 -3.98 20.12
CA CYS A 58 -5.71 -4.39 19.22
C CYS A 58 -5.23 -5.02 17.91
N ALA A 59 -4.01 -4.69 17.45
CA ALA A 59 -3.41 -5.26 16.23
C ALA A 59 -2.65 -6.57 16.48
N ILE A 60 -2.31 -6.91 17.74
CA ILE A 60 -1.53 -8.11 18.10
C ILE A 60 -2.08 -9.41 17.49
N PRO A 61 -3.39 -9.70 17.49
CA PRO A 61 -3.87 -10.99 16.95
C PRO A 61 -3.53 -11.18 15.47
N ARG A 62 -3.65 -10.12 14.67
CA ARG A 62 -3.31 -10.13 13.24
C ARG A 62 -1.80 -10.16 13.02
N LEU A 63 -1.07 -9.40 13.83
CA LEU A 63 0.40 -9.41 13.84
C LEU A 63 0.92 -10.84 14.13
N PHE A 64 0.41 -11.48 15.18
CA PHE A 64 0.77 -12.82 15.59
C PHE A 64 0.46 -13.85 14.50
N TYR A 65 -0.72 -13.77 13.87
CA TYR A 65 -1.08 -14.67 12.77
C TYR A 65 -0.14 -14.55 11.57
N ARG A 66 0.24 -13.32 11.19
CA ARG A 66 1.21 -13.13 10.11
C ARG A 66 2.55 -13.76 10.46
N PHE A 67 3.07 -13.46 11.65
CA PHE A 67 4.37 -13.93 12.10
C PHE A 67 4.37 -15.36 12.65
N SER A 68 3.23 -16.06 12.68
CA SER A 68 3.22 -17.52 12.90
C SER A 68 3.75 -18.28 11.68
N HIS A 69 3.83 -17.63 10.52
CA HIS A 69 4.43 -18.17 9.30
C HIS A 69 5.92 -17.78 9.27
N PRO A 70 6.87 -18.74 9.32
CA PRO A 70 8.30 -18.44 9.36
C PRO A 70 8.80 -17.62 8.15
N ASP A 71 8.20 -17.85 6.98
CA ASP A 71 8.56 -17.13 5.75
C ASP A 71 8.21 -15.64 5.83
N GLU A 72 7.21 -15.28 6.63
CA GLU A 72 6.81 -13.89 6.86
C GLU A 72 7.83 -13.10 7.70
N TRP A 73 8.70 -13.75 8.47
CA TRP A 73 9.81 -13.06 9.15
C TRP A 73 10.91 -12.62 8.18
N ARG A 74 10.98 -13.29 7.04
CA ARG A 74 12.05 -13.13 6.05
C ARG A 74 11.59 -12.32 4.84
N ASN A 75 10.40 -12.62 4.33
CA ASN A 75 9.87 -12.04 3.12
C ASN A 75 9.27 -10.66 3.41
N GLY A 76 9.49 -9.70 2.51
CA GLY A 76 8.89 -8.36 2.58
C GLY A 76 9.61 -7.34 3.47
N HIS A 77 10.82 -7.68 3.94
CA HIS A 77 11.66 -6.78 4.74
C HIS A 77 12.90 -6.30 3.97
N PHE A 78 13.63 -7.23 3.32
CA PHE A 78 14.85 -6.94 2.57
C PHE A 78 14.87 -7.70 1.25
N LEU A 79 15.25 -7.02 0.17
CA LEU A 79 15.48 -7.64 -1.13
C LEU A 79 16.73 -8.54 -1.10
N ARG A 80 16.62 -9.71 -1.72
CA ARG A 80 17.64 -10.75 -1.75
C ARG A 80 17.86 -11.32 -3.16
N SER A 81 18.99 -11.98 -3.29
CA SER A 81 19.33 -12.81 -4.44
C SER A 81 19.52 -14.25 -3.94
N LYS A 82 18.82 -15.18 -4.56
CA LYS A 82 19.01 -16.63 -4.39
C LYS A 82 19.58 -17.20 -5.69
N PRO A 83 20.49 -18.18 -5.63
CA PRO A 83 20.88 -18.92 -6.82
C PRO A 83 19.67 -19.62 -7.42
N VAL A 84 19.42 -19.44 -8.73
CA VAL A 84 18.36 -20.16 -9.45
C VAL A 84 18.94 -21.52 -9.86
N PRO A 85 18.38 -22.67 -9.44
CA PRO A 85 18.87 -23.98 -9.88
C PRO A 85 18.77 -24.10 -11.41
N GLY A 86 19.90 -24.30 -12.08
CA GLY A 86 19.96 -24.41 -13.56
C GLY A 86 20.14 -23.08 -14.32
N GLY A 87 20.16 -21.94 -13.63
CA GLY A 87 20.55 -20.65 -14.23
C GLY A 87 22.07 -20.53 -14.24
N ILE A 88 22.65 -20.15 -15.39
CA ILE A 88 24.06 -19.76 -15.47
C ILE A 88 24.28 -18.66 -14.43
N ASN A 89 25.12 -18.94 -13.43
CA ASN A 89 25.60 -17.94 -12.50
C ASN A 89 26.25 -16.82 -13.32
N VAL A 90 25.54 -15.71 -13.51
CA VAL A 90 26.21 -14.43 -13.78
C VAL A 90 26.78 -13.98 -12.44
N ALA A 91 27.82 -14.71 -12.01
CA ALA A 91 28.72 -14.22 -10.99
C ALA A 91 29.24 -12.86 -11.47
N PHE A 92 29.44 -11.93 -10.54
CA PHE A 92 30.15 -10.68 -10.78
C PHE A 92 31.53 -10.99 -11.36
N SER A 93 31.65 -11.08 -12.68
CA SER A 93 32.92 -11.15 -13.38
C SER A 93 33.49 -9.73 -13.48
N ALA A 94 34.72 -9.59 -13.00
CA ALA A 94 35.58 -8.43 -13.27
C ALA A 94 35.63 -8.15 -14.78
N PRO A 95 35.92 -6.91 -15.21
CA PRO A 95 35.99 -6.59 -16.64
C PRO A 95 37.04 -7.47 -17.32
N LEU A 96 36.59 -8.29 -18.27
CA LEU A 96 37.43 -9.13 -19.13
C LEU A 96 38.39 -8.26 -19.94
N SER A 97 39.64 -8.72 -20.09
CA SER A 97 40.65 -8.07 -20.93
C SER A 97 40.24 -8.12 -22.40
N ASP A 98 40.78 -7.19 -23.20
CA ASP A 98 40.38 -7.04 -24.61
C ASP A 98 40.69 -8.28 -25.47
N ASP A 99 41.63 -9.14 -25.04
CA ASP A 99 41.99 -10.39 -25.72
C ASP A 99 40.95 -11.52 -25.56
N GLU A 100 40.11 -11.49 -24.52
CA GLU A 100 39.04 -12.49 -24.31
C GLU A 100 37.77 -12.15 -25.09
N LYS A 101 37.61 -10.89 -25.55
CA LYS A 101 36.45 -10.45 -26.35
C LYS A 101 36.47 -11.01 -27.77
N GLU A 102 37.64 -11.32 -28.31
CA GLU A 102 37.79 -11.80 -29.69
C GLU A 102 37.51 -13.31 -29.83
N LYS A 103 37.69 -14.09 -28.74
CA LYS A 103 37.43 -15.55 -28.71
C LYS A 103 36.00 -15.95 -28.34
N ALA A 104 35.18 -15.04 -27.82
CA ALA A 104 33.77 -15.30 -27.49
C ALA A 104 32.81 -15.17 -28.69
N THR A 105 33.35 -15.14 -29.91
CA THR A 105 32.61 -14.81 -31.14
C THR A 105 32.09 -16.04 -31.89
N VAL A 106 31.58 -17.08 -31.23
CA VAL A 106 30.82 -18.14 -31.93
C VAL A 106 29.74 -18.73 -31.02
N SER A 107 28.49 -18.30 -31.23
CA SER A 107 27.21 -19.03 -31.12
C SER A 107 26.12 -18.10 -30.58
N PRO A 108 25.19 -17.60 -31.43
CA PRO A 108 24.06 -16.82 -30.95
C PRO A 108 23.12 -17.73 -30.14
N LEU A 109 22.98 -17.44 -28.84
CA LEU A 109 21.88 -17.96 -28.03
C LEU A 109 20.56 -17.53 -28.69
N LYS A 110 19.75 -18.51 -29.09
CA LYS A 110 18.42 -18.29 -29.66
C LYS A 110 17.58 -17.47 -28.66
N PRO A 111 16.87 -16.43 -29.11
CA PRO A 111 15.84 -15.80 -28.28
C PRO A 111 14.79 -16.86 -27.96
N ALA A 112 14.37 -16.93 -26.70
CA ALA A 112 13.27 -17.77 -26.25
C ALA A 112 11.94 -17.26 -26.84
N TYR A 113 11.73 -17.55 -28.12
CA TYR A 113 10.40 -17.78 -28.67
C TYR A 113 10.03 -19.21 -28.30
N PHE A 114 8.97 -19.37 -27.51
CA PHE A 114 8.31 -20.67 -27.40
C PHE A 114 7.69 -20.98 -28.76
N SER A 115 8.39 -21.80 -29.56
CA SER A 115 7.73 -22.55 -30.63
C SER A 115 6.81 -23.59 -29.99
N PRO A 116 5.61 -23.83 -30.53
CA PRO A 116 4.73 -24.89 -30.04
C PRO A 116 5.47 -26.22 -30.19
N THR A 117 5.54 -26.98 -29.11
CA THR A 117 6.07 -28.34 -29.14
C THR A 117 5.27 -29.15 -30.14
N SER A 118 5.90 -29.51 -31.25
CA SER A 118 5.41 -30.51 -32.17
C SER A 118 5.25 -31.83 -31.40
N LEU A 119 4.02 -32.29 -31.25
CA LEU A 119 3.74 -33.67 -30.89
C LEU A 119 4.45 -34.59 -31.90
N PRO A 120 5.07 -35.70 -31.48
CA PRO A 120 5.65 -36.64 -32.43
C PRO A 120 4.56 -37.17 -33.37
N VAL A 121 4.81 -37.00 -34.67
CA VAL A 121 4.03 -37.56 -35.77
C VAL A 121 4.05 -39.09 -35.66
N GLN A 122 2.96 -39.69 -35.18
CA GLN A 122 2.66 -41.09 -35.48
C GLN A 122 2.01 -41.16 -36.86
N GLN A 123 2.62 -41.94 -37.74
CA GLN A 123 2.10 -42.24 -39.07
C GLN A 123 0.69 -42.85 -38.99
N PRO A 124 -0.22 -42.53 -39.94
CA PRO A 124 -1.58 -43.02 -39.92
C PRO A 124 -1.60 -44.51 -40.24
N ARG A 125 -1.98 -45.34 -39.26
CA ARG A 125 -2.33 -46.74 -39.51
C ARG A 125 -3.79 -46.79 -39.95
N VAL A 126 -3.99 -47.00 -41.24
CA VAL A 126 -5.29 -47.37 -41.83
C VAL A 126 -5.71 -48.70 -41.20
N MET A 127 -6.84 -48.73 -40.51
CA MET A 127 -7.54 -49.97 -40.20
C MET A 127 -9.04 -49.73 -40.36
N THR A 128 -9.64 -50.62 -41.13
CA THR A 128 -10.94 -50.56 -41.77
C THR A 128 -12.10 -50.76 -40.80
N LEU A 129 -13.24 -50.20 -41.20
CA LEU A 129 -14.57 -50.43 -40.66
C LEU A 129 -14.93 -51.91 -40.86
N ASP A 130 -15.05 -52.68 -39.78
CA ASP A 130 -16.00 -53.80 -39.61
C ASP A 130 -15.79 -54.49 -38.25
N GLU A 131 -16.88 -55.05 -37.71
CA GLU A 131 -16.97 -55.93 -36.53
C GLU A 131 -16.88 -55.30 -35.12
N HIS A 132 -18.02 -54.90 -34.56
CA HIS A 132 -18.81 -55.83 -33.74
C HIS A 132 -20.10 -55.17 -33.22
N ILE A 133 -21.18 -55.53 -33.92
CA ILE A 133 -22.54 -55.62 -33.40
C ILE A 133 -22.56 -56.66 -32.26
N THR A 134 -23.56 -56.54 -31.37
CA THR A 134 -23.88 -57.34 -30.17
C THR A 134 -23.24 -56.76 -28.90
N THR A 135 -23.98 -56.06 -28.04
CA THR A 135 -24.96 -56.70 -27.18
C THR A 135 -26.00 -55.67 -26.71
N SER A 136 -27.23 -55.79 -27.19
CA SER A 136 -28.43 -55.23 -26.57
C SER A 136 -29.20 -56.39 -25.93
N ILE A 137 -29.42 -56.35 -24.62
CA ILE A 137 -30.44 -57.16 -23.95
C ILE A 137 -31.15 -56.30 -22.89
N ASN A 138 -32.39 -55.97 -23.25
CA ASN A 138 -33.63 -55.88 -22.47
C ASN A 138 -33.70 -55.04 -21.18
N LEU A 139 -34.65 -54.11 -21.16
CA LEU A 139 -35.89 -54.28 -20.39
C LEU A 139 -36.98 -53.33 -20.92
N TYR A 140 -38.11 -53.94 -21.31
CA TYR A 140 -39.39 -53.31 -21.63
C TYR A 140 -40.02 -52.69 -20.37
N ASP A 141 -40.75 -51.58 -20.52
CA ASP A 141 -42.17 -51.55 -20.12
C ASP A 141 -42.91 -50.42 -20.86
N GLU A 142 -44.17 -50.70 -21.19
CA GLU A 142 -45.05 -50.00 -22.11
C GLU A 142 -46.11 -49.19 -21.32
N THR A 143 -46.88 -48.34 -22.01
CA THR A 143 -48.07 -47.58 -21.56
C THR A 143 -47.76 -46.27 -20.80
N ASP A 144 -48.37 -45.12 -21.08
CA ASP A 144 -49.78 -44.89 -21.37
C ASP A 144 -50.00 -43.59 -22.19
N ASP A 145 -51.05 -43.62 -22.99
CA ASP A 145 -51.51 -42.58 -23.91
C ASP A 145 -52.09 -41.36 -23.20
N ARG A 146 -51.90 -40.16 -23.78
CA ARG A 146 -53.00 -39.19 -23.97
C ARG A 146 -52.63 -38.01 -24.86
N VAL A 147 -53.33 -37.96 -26.00
CA VAL A 147 -53.42 -36.89 -26.98
C VAL A 147 -54.48 -35.86 -26.55
N ILE A 148 -54.12 -34.56 -26.49
CA ILE A 148 -54.90 -33.37 -26.92
C ILE A 148 -53.83 -32.27 -27.11
N GLY A 149 -53.55 -31.62 -28.25
CA GLY A 149 -54.38 -31.22 -29.39
C GLY A 149 -54.64 -29.71 -29.34
N GLY A 150 -53.80 -28.87 -29.98
CA GLY A 150 -54.22 -27.48 -30.27
C GLY A 150 -53.16 -26.36 -30.40
N LYS A 151 -52.63 -26.22 -31.63
CA LYS A 151 -52.39 -24.97 -32.41
C LYS A 151 -51.37 -23.89 -31.97
N TYR A 152 -50.18 -24.01 -32.59
CA TYR A 152 -49.47 -23.07 -33.50
C TYR A 152 -49.21 -21.58 -33.19
N ASN A 153 -47.89 -21.27 -33.32
CA ASN A 153 -47.16 -20.06 -33.77
C ASN A 153 -46.49 -19.24 -32.65
N THR A 154 -45.20 -18.87 -32.69
CA THR A 154 -44.05 -19.13 -33.60
C THR A 154 -42.81 -18.61 -32.85
N ASP A 155 -41.71 -19.37 -32.93
CA ASP A 155 -40.29 -18.95 -32.88
C ASP A 155 -39.80 -17.95 -31.83
N LEU A 156 -39.08 -18.47 -30.81
CA LEU A 156 -37.68 -18.11 -30.58
C LEU A 156 -36.98 -19.21 -29.76
N SER A 157 -35.92 -19.75 -30.34
CA SER A 157 -35.15 -20.90 -29.86
C SER A 157 -34.47 -20.67 -28.51
N ARG A 158 -34.83 -21.51 -27.54
CA ARG A 158 -34.02 -21.88 -26.37
C ARG A 158 -33.19 -23.11 -26.69
N ASN A 159 -31.93 -23.12 -26.24
CA ASN A 159 -31.31 -24.13 -25.36
C ASN A 159 -29.78 -23.87 -25.41
N ILE A 160 -29.00 -24.05 -24.33
CA ILE A 160 -28.71 -25.34 -23.70
C ILE A 160 -28.22 -25.12 -22.25
N SER A 161 -28.97 -25.70 -21.31
CA SER A 161 -28.60 -26.31 -20.01
C SER A 161 -27.24 -26.02 -19.36
N THR A 162 -27.27 -25.30 -18.23
CA THR A 162 -26.15 -25.13 -17.27
C THR A 162 -26.24 -26.02 -16.02
N THR A 163 -27.10 -27.04 -16.00
CA THR A 163 -27.36 -27.83 -14.77
C THR A 163 -26.89 -29.29 -14.84
N SER A 164 -26.44 -29.77 -16.00
CA SER A 164 -26.03 -31.17 -16.21
C SER A 164 -24.52 -31.44 -16.12
N THR A 165 -23.66 -30.42 -16.09
CA THR A 165 -22.20 -30.58 -15.99
C THR A 165 -21.69 -30.74 -14.55
N MET A 166 -22.48 -30.36 -13.53
CA MET A 166 -22.07 -30.50 -12.12
C MET A 166 -22.08 -31.96 -11.62
N ASN A 167 -22.88 -32.84 -12.22
CA ASN A 167 -22.97 -34.24 -11.79
C ASN A 167 -21.94 -35.18 -12.46
N LEU A 168 -21.23 -34.73 -13.49
CA LEU A 168 -20.20 -35.53 -14.15
C LEU A 168 -18.79 -35.36 -13.54
N LEU A 169 -18.58 -34.31 -12.75
CA LEU A 169 -17.30 -34.07 -12.04
C LEU A 169 -17.16 -34.86 -10.73
N SER A 170 -18.25 -35.44 -10.20
CA SER A 170 -18.22 -36.15 -8.90
C SER A 170 -17.91 -37.64 -8.99
N ARG A 171 -17.99 -38.27 -10.19
CA ARG A 171 -17.86 -39.73 -10.33
C ARG A 171 -16.45 -40.24 -10.65
N ASN A 172 -15.54 -39.37 -11.08
CA ASN A 172 -14.16 -39.76 -11.40
C ASN A 172 -13.15 -39.44 -10.29
N ALA A 173 -13.59 -38.90 -9.16
CA ALA A 173 -12.73 -38.59 -8.01
C ALA A 173 -12.50 -39.78 -7.05
N SER A 174 -13.11 -40.94 -7.30
CA SER A 174 -13.08 -42.10 -6.39
C SER A 174 -12.19 -43.28 -6.82
N THR A 175 -11.39 -43.15 -7.88
CA THR A 175 -10.45 -44.22 -8.31
C THR A 175 -9.12 -43.65 -8.78
N ALA A 176 -8.33 -43.14 -7.84
CA ALA A 176 -6.89 -42.90 -8.02
C ALA A 176 -6.15 -42.97 -6.67
N THR A 177 -6.29 -44.08 -5.96
CA THR A 177 -5.41 -44.44 -4.85
C THR A 177 -4.18 -45.13 -5.39
N THR A 178 -3.03 -44.44 -5.42
CA THR A 178 -1.70 -44.85 -4.91
C THR A 178 -0.56 -44.08 -5.59
N ALA A 179 -0.22 -42.90 -5.03
CA ALA A 179 1.13 -42.36 -5.07
C ALA A 179 1.33 -41.50 -3.82
N SER A 180 1.96 -42.09 -2.80
CA SER A 180 2.29 -41.45 -1.53
C SER A 180 3.34 -40.36 -1.73
N THR A 181 2.94 -39.14 -2.05
CA THR A 181 3.66 -37.94 -1.63
C THR A 181 3.04 -37.47 -0.32
N ARG A 182 3.79 -37.63 0.78
CA ARG A 182 3.43 -37.04 2.09
C ARG A 182 3.42 -35.51 1.94
N VAL A 183 2.30 -34.95 1.49
CA VAL A 183 1.97 -33.55 1.74
C VAL A 183 1.78 -33.46 3.24
N ARG A 184 2.79 -32.91 3.94
CA ARG A 184 2.73 -32.60 5.36
C ARG A 184 1.62 -31.56 5.54
N ARG A 185 0.37 -32.00 5.75
CA ARG A 185 -0.76 -31.15 6.14
C ARG A 185 -0.33 -30.33 7.35
N ARG A 186 -0.01 -29.06 7.09
CA ARG A 186 0.36 -28.09 8.12
C ARG A 186 -0.85 -27.93 9.03
N ARG A 187 -0.64 -28.09 10.35
CA ARG A 187 -1.68 -27.98 11.38
C ARG A 187 -2.63 -26.83 11.08
N GLU A 188 -3.91 -27.15 10.95
CA GLU A 188 -5.01 -26.21 10.75
C GLU A 188 -5.06 -25.24 11.93
N GLY A 189 -4.46 -24.06 11.73
CA GLY A 189 -4.40 -23.00 12.73
C GLY A 189 -5.74 -22.28 12.94
N LEU A 190 -5.78 -21.49 14.00
CA LEU A 190 -6.80 -20.53 14.43
C LEU A 190 -7.47 -19.77 13.24
N PRO A 191 -8.72 -19.30 13.37
CA PRO A 191 -9.50 -18.73 12.27
C PRO A 191 -8.71 -17.68 11.48
N ALA A 192 -8.55 -17.97 10.18
CA ALA A 192 -7.62 -17.31 9.27
C ALA A 192 -8.03 -15.88 8.88
N HIS A 193 -9.25 -15.46 9.24
CA HIS A 193 -9.73 -14.10 9.09
C HIS A 193 -10.26 -13.56 10.42
N MET A 194 -9.55 -12.59 10.99
CA MET A 194 -10.06 -11.74 12.06
C MET A 194 -10.46 -10.39 11.46
N PRO A 195 -11.75 -10.09 11.26
CA PRO A 195 -12.18 -8.82 10.68
C PRO A 195 -11.63 -7.66 11.50
N SER A 196 -11.03 -6.68 10.84
CA SER A 196 -10.49 -5.48 11.48
C SER A 196 -11.61 -4.74 12.18
N LEU A 197 -11.33 -4.01 13.27
CA LEU A 197 -12.34 -3.14 13.86
C LEU A 197 -12.89 -2.14 12.82
N SER A 198 -12.06 -1.71 11.86
CA SER A 198 -12.48 -0.85 10.75
C SER A 198 -13.48 -1.50 9.80
N SER A 199 -13.43 -2.82 9.60
CA SER A 199 -14.44 -3.55 8.81
C SER A 199 -15.83 -3.56 9.46
N ARG A 200 -15.93 -3.27 10.77
CA ARG A 200 -17.21 -3.18 11.49
C ARG A 200 -17.87 -1.81 11.39
N ILE A 201 -17.12 -0.77 11.04
CA ILE A 201 -17.61 0.61 10.89
C ILE A 201 -17.16 1.15 9.52
N PRO A 202 -17.77 0.69 8.42
CA PRO A 202 -17.33 1.00 7.06
C PRO A 202 -17.76 2.41 6.59
N PHE A 203 -17.75 3.41 7.48
CA PHE A 203 -18.08 4.79 7.13
C PHE A 203 -16.82 5.57 6.71
N THR A 204 -16.91 6.27 5.58
CA THR A 204 -15.90 7.21 5.08
C THR A 204 -16.54 8.57 5.00
N LEU A 205 -15.86 9.59 5.53
CA LEU A 205 -16.35 10.97 5.57
C LEU A 205 -15.98 11.70 4.27
N ARG A 206 -14.80 11.40 3.73
CA ARG A 206 -14.24 11.96 2.48
C ARG A 206 -13.39 10.91 1.78
N PRO A 207 -13.11 11.04 0.47
CA PRO A 207 -12.20 10.14 -0.24
C PRO A 207 -10.86 10.01 0.50
N GLY A 208 -10.48 8.78 0.87
CA GLY A 208 -9.26 8.48 1.63
C GLY A 208 -9.32 8.74 3.15
N MET A 209 -10.45 9.22 3.69
CA MET A 209 -10.65 9.51 5.11
C MET A 209 -11.74 8.62 5.71
N ASP A 210 -11.29 7.59 6.40
CA ASP A 210 -12.15 6.67 7.15
C ASP A 210 -12.59 7.31 8.47
N VAL A 211 -13.76 6.96 8.99
CA VAL A 211 -14.24 7.44 10.30
C VAL A 211 -13.23 7.11 11.41
N GLY A 212 -12.61 5.93 11.35
CA GLY A 212 -11.54 5.56 12.30
C GLY A 212 -10.35 6.52 12.25
N LYS A 213 -9.89 6.90 11.06
CA LYS A 213 -8.81 7.88 10.90
C LYS A 213 -9.25 9.25 11.44
N ALA A 214 -10.44 9.71 11.07
CA ALA A 214 -10.97 11.00 11.54
C ALA A 214 -11.10 11.06 13.06
N LEU A 215 -11.59 9.99 13.70
CA LEU A 215 -11.67 9.89 15.15
C LEU A 215 -10.29 9.99 15.80
N VAL A 216 -9.28 9.30 15.28
CA VAL A 216 -7.90 9.41 15.77
C VAL A 216 -7.38 10.86 15.66
N LEU A 217 -7.62 11.53 14.53
CA LEU A 217 -7.21 12.93 14.34
C LEU A 217 -7.92 13.88 15.32
N ILE A 218 -9.24 13.71 15.53
CA ILE A 218 -10.02 14.52 16.46
C ILE A 218 -9.56 14.28 17.90
N CYS A 219 -9.37 13.03 18.31
CA CYS A 219 -8.86 12.69 19.64
C CYS A 219 -7.47 13.31 19.87
N TYR A 220 -6.57 13.20 18.89
CA TYR A 220 -5.24 13.80 18.97
C TYR A 220 -5.29 15.33 19.09
N PHE A 221 -6.12 15.99 18.28
CA PHE A 221 -6.34 17.43 18.40
C PHE A 221 -6.93 17.80 19.77
N GLY A 222 -7.91 17.05 20.26
CA GLY A 222 -8.50 17.26 21.58
C GLY A 222 -7.49 17.15 22.73
N ILE A 223 -6.54 16.20 22.64
CA ILE A 223 -5.46 16.05 23.62
C ILE A 223 -4.55 17.29 23.61
N LEU A 224 -4.17 17.79 22.44
CA LEU A 224 -3.35 19.00 22.32
C LEU A 224 -4.11 20.26 22.76
N LEU A 225 -5.40 20.33 22.45
CA LEU A 225 -6.28 21.43 22.89
C LEU A 225 -6.41 21.45 24.41
N TYR A 226 -6.61 20.29 25.03
CA TYR A 226 -6.59 20.13 26.49
C TYR A 226 -5.25 20.58 27.06
N GLY A 227 -4.12 20.15 26.46
CA GLY A 227 -2.80 20.59 26.87
C GLY A 227 -2.62 22.11 26.84
N THR A 228 -3.19 22.78 25.84
CA THR A 228 -3.11 24.23 25.66
C THR A 228 -3.90 25.00 26.71
N PHE A 229 -5.14 24.58 27.00
CA PHE A 229 -6.08 25.36 27.81
C PHE A 229 -6.23 24.85 29.26
N HIS A 230 -5.67 23.69 29.60
CA HIS A 230 -5.76 23.18 30.97
C HIS A 230 -5.02 24.08 31.96
N LYS A 231 -5.78 24.78 32.81
CA LYS A 231 -5.28 25.73 33.82
C LYS A 231 -4.32 26.78 33.23
N SER A 232 -4.53 27.16 31.98
CA SER A 232 -3.65 28.07 31.24
C SER A 232 -4.47 28.90 30.27
N ASN A 233 -4.10 30.17 30.10
CA ASN A 233 -4.64 31.02 29.05
C ASN A 233 -3.50 31.37 28.08
N VAL A 234 -3.77 31.21 26.78
CA VAL A 234 -2.79 31.43 25.70
C VAL A 234 -2.25 32.86 25.70
N PHE A 235 -3.09 33.85 26.04
CA PHE A 235 -2.70 35.26 26.03
C PHE A 235 -1.87 35.67 27.25
N SER A 236 -1.89 34.89 28.34
CA SER A 236 -1.13 35.18 29.56
C SER A 236 0.01 34.19 29.81
N ASN A 237 0.04 33.06 29.10
CA ASN A 237 1.05 32.03 29.23
C ASN A 237 1.34 31.40 27.86
N ALA A 238 1.94 32.22 26.98
CA ALA A 238 2.35 31.81 25.65
C ALA A 238 3.42 30.70 25.68
N VAL A 239 4.20 30.58 26.76
CA VAL A 239 5.21 29.52 26.96
C VAL A 239 4.61 28.11 26.84
N ARG A 240 3.38 27.90 27.34
CA ARG A 240 2.69 26.61 27.29
C ARG A 240 2.63 26.02 25.87
N THR A 241 2.22 26.83 24.90
CA THR A 241 2.04 26.38 23.52
C THR A 241 3.38 26.11 22.85
N GLY A 242 4.45 26.78 23.27
CA GLY A 242 5.83 26.49 22.88
C GLY A 242 6.29 25.10 23.33
N PHE A 243 6.10 24.74 24.60
CA PHE A 243 6.42 23.39 25.10
C PHE A 243 5.60 22.29 24.40
N LEU A 244 4.31 22.55 24.14
CA LEU A 244 3.48 21.63 23.37
C LEU A 244 4.01 21.48 21.94
N ALA A 245 4.32 22.58 21.25
CA ALA A 245 4.88 22.55 19.90
C ALA A 245 6.16 21.72 19.84
N VAL A 246 7.15 22.04 20.66
CA VAL A 246 8.44 21.33 20.73
C VAL A 246 8.24 19.82 20.94
N SER A 247 7.30 19.44 21.80
CA SER A 247 7.04 18.03 22.09
C SER A 247 6.45 17.24 20.93
N GLN A 248 5.84 17.90 19.95
CA GLN A 248 5.28 17.24 18.76
C GLN A 248 6.32 17.00 17.65
N ILE A 249 7.51 17.61 17.72
CA ILE A 249 8.57 17.45 16.71
C ILE A 249 8.92 15.97 16.47
N PRO A 250 9.18 15.14 17.49
CA PRO A 250 9.47 13.71 17.28
C PRO A 250 8.29 12.96 16.67
N VAL A 251 7.06 13.29 17.08
CA VAL A 251 5.84 12.65 16.57
C VAL A 251 5.71 12.89 15.07
N VAL A 252 5.88 14.15 14.63
CA VAL A 252 5.85 14.52 13.21
C VAL A 252 6.94 13.78 12.43
N VAL A 253 8.17 13.70 12.96
CA VAL A 253 9.28 13.02 12.28
C VAL A 253 9.06 11.51 12.19
N VAL A 254 8.66 10.83 13.27
CA VAL A 254 8.34 9.38 13.25
C VAL A 254 7.29 9.09 12.19
N LEU A 255 6.18 9.83 12.17
CA LEU A 255 5.09 9.59 11.22
C LEU A 255 5.48 9.82 9.76
N GLY A 256 6.56 10.58 9.50
CA GLY A 256 7.10 10.85 8.17
C GLY A 256 8.18 9.86 7.70
N THR A 257 8.71 8.99 8.57
CA THR A 257 9.75 8.03 8.18
C THR A 257 9.18 6.86 7.37
N LYS A 258 9.99 6.29 6.47
CA LYS A 258 9.53 5.18 5.60
C LYS A 258 9.61 3.85 6.32
N ASN A 259 10.63 3.66 7.15
CA ASN A 259 10.77 2.50 8.02
C ASN A 259 10.19 2.84 9.40
N ASN A 260 8.86 2.90 9.46
CA ASN A 260 8.15 3.25 10.67
C ASN A 260 7.78 2.01 11.49
N PHE A 261 8.35 1.90 12.68
CA PHE A 261 8.10 0.79 13.60
C PHE A 261 6.64 0.71 14.07
N ILE A 262 6.00 1.86 14.33
CA ILE A 262 4.57 1.94 14.69
C ILE A 262 3.71 1.43 13.54
N GLY A 263 4.05 1.83 12.30
CA GLY A 263 3.38 1.32 11.09
C GLY A 263 3.47 -0.20 10.97
N MET A 264 4.66 -0.76 11.17
CA MET A 264 4.88 -2.21 11.15
C MET A 264 4.02 -2.94 12.19
N LEU A 265 3.95 -2.42 13.41
CA LEU A 265 3.14 -3.01 14.49
C LEU A 265 1.63 -2.90 14.25
N LEU A 266 1.18 -1.86 13.55
CA LEU A 266 -0.24 -1.66 13.20
C LEU A 266 -0.63 -2.29 11.85
N GLY A 267 0.33 -2.85 11.09
CA GLY A 267 0.08 -3.38 9.75
C GLY A 267 -0.18 -2.28 8.71
N MET A 268 0.28 -1.06 8.96
CA MET A 268 0.13 0.09 8.06
C MET A 268 1.47 0.49 7.47
N GLY A 269 1.58 0.56 6.15
CA GLY A 269 2.75 1.14 5.50
C GLY A 269 2.81 2.66 5.69
N TYR A 270 3.98 3.24 5.42
CA TYR A 270 4.25 4.66 5.64
C TYR A 270 3.33 5.57 4.81
N GLU A 271 2.87 5.09 3.65
CA GLU A 271 1.92 5.79 2.79
C GLU A 271 0.59 6.05 3.51
N ARG A 272 0.13 5.11 4.34
CA ARG A 272 -1.08 5.26 5.15
C ARG A 272 -0.85 6.17 6.36
N LEU A 273 0.37 6.19 6.90
CA LEU A 273 0.73 7.04 8.04
C LEU A 273 0.92 8.51 7.66
N ASN A 274 1.21 8.81 6.39
CA ASN A 274 1.47 10.16 5.93
C ASN A 274 0.29 11.14 6.12
N VAL A 275 -0.95 10.63 6.25
CA VAL A 275 -2.10 11.46 6.67
C VAL A 275 -1.87 12.05 8.06
N PHE A 276 -1.40 11.24 9.00
CA PHE A 276 -1.10 11.66 10.37
C PHE A 276 0.11 12.58 10.43
N HIS A 277 1.16 12.34 9.64
CA HIS A 277 2.31 13.26 9.53
C HIS A 277 1.87 14.68 9.12
N ARG A 278 1.05 14.78 8.07
CA ARG A 278 0.53 16.08 7.59
C ARG A 278 -0.33 16.78 8.64
N TYR A 279 -1.19 16.04 9.33
CA TYR A 279 -2.06 16.62 10.36
C TYR A 279 -1.28 17.06 11.60
N ALA A 280 -0.37 16.22 12.11
CA ALA A 280 0.49 16.59 13.23
C ALA A 280 1.39 17.77 12.88
N GLY A 281 1.93 17.83 11.65
CA GLY A 281 2.69 18.98 11.17
C GLY A 281 1.88 20.27 11.12
N LEU A 282 0.61 20.22 10.72
CA LEU A 282 -0.29 21.37 10.76
C LEU A 282 -0.53 21.85 12.20
N LEU A 283 -0.76 20.93 13.14
CA LEU A 283 -0.95 21.29 14.55
C LEU A 283 0.32 21.86 15.18
N LEU A 284 1.50 21.38 14.76
CA LEU A 284 2.79 21.94 15.16
C LEU A 284 2.93 23.39 14.66
N VAL A 285 2.66 23.66 13.38
CA VAL A 285 2.66 25.02 12.80
C VAL A 285 1.72 25.94 13.57
N LEU A 286 0.49 25.46 13.84
CA LEU A 286 -0.50 26.21 14.59
C LEU A 286 -0.01 26.54 16.01
N ALA A 287 0.53 25.55 16.73
CA ALA A 287 1.04 25.75 18.08
C ALA A 287 2.22 26.75 18.12
N CYS A 288 3.14 26.69 17.15
CA CYS A 288 4.23 27.66 16.99
C CYS A 288 3.70 29.07 16.71
N ASN A 289 2.74 29.23 15.81
CA ASN A 289 2.16 30.54 15.51
C ASN A 289 1.41 31.13 16.71
N VAL A 290 0.64 30.31 17.43
CA VAL A 290 -0.05 30.72 18.65
C VAL A 290 0.94 31.13 19.75
N HIS A 291 2.03 30.39 19.93
CA HIS A 291 3.12 30.74 20.84
C HIS A 291 3.73 32.11 20.51
N THR A 292 4.08 32.33 19.24
CA THR A 292 4.67 33.60 18.82
C THR A 292 3.69 34.77 18.93
N LEU A 293 2.44 34.60 18.50
CA LEU A 293 1.42 35.64 18.60
C LEU A 293 1.12 36.02 20.05
N GLY A 294 1.16 35.07 20.99
CA GLY A 294 0.98 35.35 22.42
C GLY A 294 2.06 36.30 22.95
N TYR A 295 3.32 36.09 22.59
CA TYR A 295 4.41 36.99 22.96
C TYR A 295 4.32 38.34 22.26
N PHE A 296 4.00 38.37 20.96
CA PHE A 296 3.79 39.64 20.26
C PHE A 296 2.66 40.46 20.89
N TYR A 297 1.59 39.81 21.35
CA TYR A 297 0.50 40.47 22.05
C TYR A 297 0.96 41.08 23.38
N GLU A 298 1.67 40.32 24.21
CA GLU A 298 2.23 40.78 25.49
C GLU A 298 3.18 41.97 25.28
N TRP A 299 4.14 41.85 24.37
CA TRP A 299 5.10 42.92 24.07
C TRP A 299 4.45 44.15 23.42
N ALA A 300 3.34 43.97 22.69
CA ALA A 300 2.59 45.08 22.12
C ALA A 300 1.84 45.87 23.20
N LEU A 301 1.26 45.20 24.20
CA LEU A 301 0.62 45.87 25.34
C LEU A 301 1.64 46.67 26.16
N GLU A 302 2.86 46.17 26.29
CA GLU A 302 3.95 46.84 26.99
C GLU A 302 4.64 47.94 26.15
N GLY A 303 4.41 47.98 24.84
CA GLY A 303 5.11 48.88 23.91
C GLY A 303 6.59 48.53 23.69
N THR A 304 7.00 47.30 23.98
CA THR A 304 8.41 46.84 24.00
C THR A 304 8.79 45.91 22.84
N VAL A 305 7.91 45.73 21.85
CA VAL A 305 8.12 44.79 20.71
C VAL A 305 9.49 44.91 20.06
N ALA A 306 9.91 46.12 19.69
CA ALA A 306 11.20 46.33 19.01
C ALA A 306 12.40 45.92 19.88
N LYS A 307 12.31 46.16 21.19
CA LYS A 307 13.35 45.79 22.17
C LYS A 307 13.47 44.27 22.28
N HIS A 308 12.35 43.58 22.48
CA HIS A 308 12.37 42.12 22.62
C HIS A 308 12.76 41.42 21.32
N MET A 309 12.32 41.92 20.16
CA MET A 309 12.72 41.35 18.87
C MET A 309 14.22 41.50 18.57
N ALA A 310 14.87 42.53 19.12
CA ALA A 310 16.31 42.72 19.00
C ALA A 310 17.14 41.76 19.88
N GLU A 311 16.52 41.11 20.87
CA GLU A 311 17.22 40.14 21.71
C GLU A 311 17.64 38.91 20.90
N PRO A 312 18.90 38.44 21.03
CA PRO A 312 19.40 37.32 20.22
C PRO A 312 18.55 36.04 20.31
N VAL A 313 17.95 35.77 21.47
CA VAL A 313 17.09 34.60 21.70
C VAL A 313 15.80 34.68 20.87
N ASN A 314 15.20 35.86 20.78
CA ASN A 314 13.95 36.10 20.04
C ASN A 314 14.21 36.27 18.54
N ALA A 315 15.35 36.85 18.16
CA ALA A 315 15.80 36.87 16.76
C ALA A 315 15.96 35.43 16.22
N ARG A 316 16.56 34.52 17.00
CA ARG A 316 16.64 33.09 16.65
C ARG A 316 15.26 32.45 16.58
N ALA A 317 14.35 32.76 17.51
CA ALA A 317 12.96 32.29 17.47
C ALA A 317 12.25 32.69 16.17
N THR A 318 12.48 33.93 15.73
CA THR A 318 11.90 34.50 14.51
C THR A 318 12.37 33.74 13.27
N VAL A 319 13.65 33.38 13.20
CA VAL A 319 14.17 32.50 12.13
C VAL A 319 13.43 31.16 12.14
N GLY A 320 13.20 30.58 13.32
CA GLY A 320 12.45 29.33 13.47
C GLY A 320 11.01 29.44 12.99
N LEU A 321 10.33 30.55 13.32
CA LEU A 321 8.98 30.85 12.83
C LEU A 321 8.96 30.94 11.29
N VAL A 322 9.88 31.69 10.68
CA VAL A 322 9.98 31.78 9.22
C VAL A 322 10.19 30.39 8.60
N CYS A 323 11.06 29.56 9.17
CA CYS A 323 11.26 28.20 8.69
C CYS A 323 9.99 27.34 8.77
N ILE A 324 9.23 27.42 9.87
CA ILE A 324 8.02 26.60 10.03
C ILE A 324 6.87 27.05 9.12
N ASP A 325 6.78 28.36 8.84
CA ASP A 325 5.78 28.89 7.90
C ASP A 325 6.16 28.58 6.44
N ILE A 326 7.45 28.60 6.09
CA ILE A 326 7.95 28.07 4.80
C ILE A 326 7.57 26.60 4.65
N LEU A 327 7.75 25.79 5.71
CA LEU A 327 7.32 24.39 5.71
C LEU A 327 5.82 24.28 5.42
N ALA A 328 4.98 25.06 6.09
CA ALA A 328 3.54 25.01 5.89
C ALA A 328 3.14 25.42 4.46
N PHE A 329 3.67 26.54 3.96
CA PHE A 329 3.31 27.11 2.66
C PHE A 329 3.65 26.19 1.49
N PHE A 330 4.92 25.74 1.38
CA PHE A 330 5.35 24.87 0.29
C PHE A 330 4.86 23.43 0.43
N SER A 331 4.39 23.02 1.61
CA SER A 331 3.76 21.71 1.81
C SER A 331 2.28 21.67 1.43
N THR A 332 1.68 22.76 0.97
CA THR A 332 0.29 22.76 0.47
C THR A 332 0.13 21.91 -0.80
N SER A 333 -1.08 21.43 -1.07
CA SER A 333 -1.36 20.55 -2.22
C SER A 333 -1.00 21.18 -3.57
N PHE A 334 -1.11 22.50 -3.70
CA PHE A 334 -0.73 23.23 -4.92
C PHE A 334 0.74 23.01 -5.28
N TRP A 335 1.65 23.32 -4.34
CA TRP A 335 3.09 23.21 -4.56
C TRP A 335 3.54 21.76 -4.71
N ARG A 336 3.03 20.85 -3.87
CA ARG A 336 3.41 19.42 -3.93
C ARG A 336 3.02 18.77 -5.26
N ASN A 337 1.83 19.07 -5.78
CA ASN A 337 1.33 18.41 -6.98
C ASN A 337 1.88 19.03 -8.26
N ARG A 338 2.12 20.36 -8.27
CA ARG A 338 2.61 21.07 -9.47
C ARG A 338 4.13 21.17 -9.54
N PHE A 339 4.79 21.38 -8.39
CA PHE A 339 6.21 21.68 -8.28
C PHE A 339 6.87 20.83 -7.18
N TYR A 340 6.74 19.50 -7.29
CA TYR A 340 7.22 18.55 -6.28
C TYR A 340 8.68 18.77 -5.85
N ASN A 341 9.58 19.08 -6.79
CA ASN A 341 11.00 19.33 -6.48
C ASN A 341 11.20 20.60 -5.64
N VAL A 342 10.42 21.66 -5.87
CA VAL A 342 10.46 22.88 -5.05
C VAL A 342 10.02 22.55 -3.64
N PHE A 343 8.87 21.88 -3.50
CA PHE A 343 8.39 21.38 -2.21
C PHE A 343 9.46 20.58 -1.47
N LEU A 344 10.08 19.59 -2.12
CA LEU A 344 11.04 18.71 -1.46
C LEU A 344 12.29 19.48 -0.97
N VAL A 345 12.84 20.36 -1.80
CA VAL A 345 14.05 21.12 -1.46
C VAL A 345 13.77 22.12 -0.35
N THR A 346 12.70 22.91 -0.46
CA THR A 346 12.35 23.89 0.59
C THR A 346 12.01 23.19 1.91
N HIS A 347 11.34 22.03 1.86
CA HIS A 347 11.02 21.26 3.05
C HIS A 347 12.27 20.76 3.78
N VAL A 348 13.27 20.23 3.06
CA VAL A 348 14.52 19.78 3.69
C VAL A 348 15.29 20.95 4.31
N ILE A 349 15.47 22.04 3.56
CA ILE A 349 16.20 23.22 4.06
C ILE A 349 15.51 23.82 5.28
N ALA A 350 14.19 23.98 5.23
CA ALA A 350 13.42 24.58 6.32
C ALA A 350 13.37 23.69 7.57
N VAL A 351 13.36 22.35 7.45
CA VAL A 351 13.51 21.46 8.61
C VAL A 351 14.87 21.64 9.27
N LEU A 352 15.96 21.70 8.50
CA LEU A 352 17.30 21.90 9.06
C LEU A 352 17.40 23.26 9.77
N GLY A 353 16.90 24.32 9.14
CA GLY A 353 16.83 25.65 9.73
C GLY A 353 16.01 25.69 11.02
N LEU A 354 14.82 25.08 11.03
CA LEU A 354 13.92 25.00 12.18
C LEU A 354 14.57 24.28 13.36
N LEU A 355 15.10 23.07 13.15
CA LEU A 355 15.73 22.28 14.21
C LEU A 355 16.97 22.97 14.81
N SER A 356 17.72 23.69 13.97
CA SER A 356 18.90 24.43 14.42
C SER A 356 18.50 25.67 15.24
N SER A 357 17.56 26.46 14.71
CA SER A 357 17.04 27.67 15.37
C SER A 357 16.40 27.35 16.73
N ILE A 358 15.56 26.32 16.82
CA ILE A 358 14.82 26.01 18.05
C ILE A 358 15.73 25.54 19.19
N CYS A 359 16.80 24.80 18.89
CA CYS A 359 17.83 24.42 19.85
C CYS A 359 18.59 25.64 20.40
N MET A 360 18.79 26.66 19.58
CA MET A 360 19.46 27.90 19.99
C MET A 360 18.51 28.91 20.67
N HIS A 361 17.20 28.74 20.47
CA HIS A 361 16.15 29.52 21.11
C HIS A 361 15.82 28.99 22.52
N SER A 362 15.73 27.67 22.70
CA SER A 362 15.42 27.06 23.99
C SER A 362 16.16 25.75 24.21
N SER A 363 16.90 25.66 25.32
CA SER A 363 17.58 24.43 25.75
C SER A 363 16.60 23.30 26.08
N ALA A 364 15.36 23.63 26.46
CA ALA A 364 14.30 22.65 26.71
C ALA A 364 13.86 21.90 25.43
N ALA A 365 14.16 22.44 24.25
CA ALA A 365 13.86 21.79 22.98
C ALA A 365 14.88 20.73 22.57
N ALA A 366 16.12 20.83 23.07
CA ALA A 366 17.22 19.94 22.72
C ALA A 366 16.88 18.44 22.79
N PRO A 367 16.29 17.89 23.89
CA PRO A 367 16.01 16.45 23.96
C PRO A 367 15.02 15.97 22.87
N TYR A 368 14.01 16.78 22.54
CA TYR A 368 13.04 16.45 21.49
C TYR A 368 13.67 16.50 20.10
N VAL A 369 14.54 17.48 19.84
CA VAL A 369 15.27 17.58 18.57
C VAL A 369 16.25 16.42 18.41
N TRP A 370 17.02 16.09 19.44
CA TRP A 370 17.94 14.94 19.41
C TRP A 370 17.21 13.61 19.18
N MET A 371 16.05 13.42 19.81
CA MET A 371 15.19 12.26 19.56
C MET A 371 14.74 12.21 18.09
N ALA A 372 14.28 13.33 17.53
CA ALA A 372 13.87 13.41 16.13
C ALA A 372 15.03 13.12 15.16
N ILE A 373 16.23 13.65 15.43
CA ILE A 373 17.45 13.36 14.66
C ILE A 373 17.79 11.88 14.72
N ALA A 374 17.76 11.27 15.91
CA ALA A 374 18.05 9.85 16.10
C ALA A 374 17.09 8.96 15.29
N ILE A 375 15.78 9.24 15.35
CA ILE A 375 14.76 8.54 14.55
C ILE A 375 15.05 8.67 13.05
N TYR A 376 15.38 9.87 12.58
CA TYR A 376 15.68 10.11 11.17
C TYR A 376 16.96 9.38 10.71
N ILE A 377 18.01 9.38 11.52
CA ILE A 377 19.26 8.66 11.22
C ILE A 377 19.00 7.16 11.14
N VAL A 378 18.25 6.59 12.09
CA VAL A 378 17.87 5.16 12.05
C VAL A 378 17.09 4.83 10.77
N ASP A 379 16.13 5.67 10.36
CA ASP A 379 15.44 5.51 9.07
C ASP A 379 16.43 5.52 7.90
N ARG A 380 17.38 6.47 7.85
CA ARG A 380 18.40 6.54 6.79
C ARG A 380 19.27 5.28 6.74
N ILE A 381 19.72 4.77 7.88
CA ILE A 381 20.53 3.54 7.94
C ILE A 381 19.73 2.35 7.40
N ILE A 382 18.48 2.16 7.84
CA ILE A 382 17.63 1.07 7.36
C ILE A 382 17.37 1.19 5.85
N ARG A 383 17.14 2.41 5.34
CA ARG A 383 16.99 2.64 3.89
C ARG A 383 18.26 2.27 3.13
N GLY A 384 19.43 2.60 3.65
CA GLY A 384 20.72 2.18 3.09
C GLY A 384 20.83 0.66 3.01
N LEU A 385 20.52 -0.05 4.10
CA LEU A 385 20.55 -1.52 4.15
C LEU A 385 19.54 -2.19 3.20
N LYS A 386 18.40 -1.54 2.94
CA LYS A 386 17.36 -1.96 2.00
C LYS A 386 17.64 -1.58 0.55
N THR A 387 18.69 -0.81 0.28
CA THR A 387 19.06 -0.42 -1.08
C THR A 387 19.95 -1.49 -1.71
N ARG A 388 19.66 -1.83 -2.97
CA ARG A 388 20.44 -2.75 -3.79
C ARG A 388 20.86 -2.07 -5.09
N TYR A 389 22.13 -2.22 -5.43
CA TYR A 389 22.68 -1.80 -6.71
C TYR A 389 22.70 -3.00 -7.65
N THR A 390 22.06 -2.88 -8.82
CA THR A 390 21.94 -4.00 -9.76
C THR A 390 21.80 -3.51 -11.20
N THR A 391 21.86 -4.42 -12.16
CA THR A 391 21.54 -4.17 -13.56
C THR A 391 20.05 -4.47 -13.81
N ALA A 392 19.35 -3.53 -14.43
CA ALA A 392 17.99 -3.68 -14.91
C ALA A 392 17.97 -3.91 -16.42
N ARG A 393 17.09 -4.81 -16.88
CA ARG A 393 16.75 -4.98 -18.29
C ARG A 393 15.48 -4.18 -18.61
N LEU A 394 15.58 -3.25 -19.54
CA LEU A 394 14.50 -2.38 -19.97
C LEU A 394 13.95 -2.87 -21.29
N THR A 395 12.66 -3.19 -21.33
CA THR A 395 11.93 -3.56 -22.55
C THR A 395 10.74 -2.62 -22.73
N PRO A 396 10.66 -1.88 -23.84
CA PRO A 396 9.51 -1.04 -24.13
C PRO A 396 8.33 -1.89 -24.60
N ILE A 397 7.19 -1.78 -23.91
CA ILE A 397 5.91 -2.30 -24.38
C ILE A 397 5.18 -1.12 -25.05
N THR A 398 5.37 -0.98 -26.36
CA THR A 398 4.88 0.15 -27.15
C THR A 398 3.38 0.30 -27.09
N ASP A 399 2.66 -0.82 -27.18
CA ASP A 399 1.19 -0.85 -27.24
C ASP A 399 0.55 -0.33 -25.95
N LEU A 400 1.19 -0.62 -24.82
CA LEU A 400 0.76 -0.16 -23.50
C LEU A 400 1.31 1.23 -23.14
N GLY A 401 2.28 1.74 -23.89
CA GLY A 401 3.06 2.92 -23.52
C GLY A 401 3.74 2.74 -22.17
N MET A 402 4.30 1.55 -21.92
CA MET A 402 4.95 1.19 -20.65
C MET A 402 6.35 0.65 -20.88
N THR A 403 7.20 0.77 -19.87
CA THR A 403 8.51 0.10 -19.82
C THR A 403 8.44 -1.03 -18.82
N ARG A 404 8.69 -2.27 -19.29
CA ARG A 404 8.94 -3.41 -18.42
C ARG A 404 10.39 -3.32 -17.94
N VAL A 405 10.59 -3.26 -16.63
CA VAL A 405 11.90 -3.22 -15.98
C VAL A 405 12.08 -4.52 -15.23
N GLU A 406 13.00 -5.36 -15.68
CA GLU A 406 13.30 -6.65 -15.07
C GLU A 406 14.63 -6.57 -14.32
N LEU A 407 14.69 -7.18 -13.14
CA LEU A 407 15.87 -7.17 -12.27
C LEU A 407 16.21 -8.63 -11.89
N PRO A 408 16.86 -9.39 -12.79
CA PRO A 408 17.06 -10.83 -12.61
C PRO A 408 17.85 -11.18 -11.35
N ALA A 409 18.81 -10.33 -10.96
CA ALA A 409 19.63 -10.54 -9.78
C ALA A 409 18.85 -10.41 -8.46
N ILE A 410 17.68 -9.76 -8.46
CA ILE A 410 16.81 -9.65 -7.28
C ILE A 410 15.61 -10.58 -7.51
N ASN A 411 15.64 -11.76 -6.91
CA ASN A 411 14.62 -12.79 -7.14
C ASN A 411 13.94 -13.27 -5.85
N ASP A 412 14.24 -12.68 -4.69
CA ASP A 412 13.55 -13.00 -3.44
C ASP A 412 13.47 -11.78 -2.51
N GLY A 413 12.65 -11.87 -1.46
CA GLY A 413 12.65 -10.93 -0.33
C GLY A 413 11.55 -9.87 -0.35
N TRP A 414 10.57 -9.96 -1.25
CA TRP A 414 9.37 -9.13 -1.25
C TRP A 414 8.10 -9.98 -1.11
N ARG A 415 6.96 -9.30 -0.93
CA ARG A 415 5.63 -9.89 -0.92
C ARG A 415 4.79 -9.26 -2.01
N ALA A 416 3.79 -9.99 -2.49
CA ALA A 416 2.82 -9.47 -3.45
C ALA A 416 2.18 -8.17 -2.95
N GLY A 417 2.00 -7.21 -3.87
CA GLY A 417 1.46 -5.89 -3.59
C GLY A 417 2.45 -4.88 -2.98
N GLN A 418 3.67 -5.27 -2.65
CA GLN A 418 4.69 -4.31 -2.21
C GLN A 418 5.26 -3.48 -3.38
N HIS A 419 5.87 -2.35 -3.05
CA HIS A 419 6.54 -1.48 -4.01
C HIS A 419 8.01 -1.25 -3.65
N VAL A 420 8.79 -0.88 -4.66
CA VAL A 420 10.19 -0.44 -4.52
C VAL A 420 10.32 0.97 -5.06
N ARG A 421 11.40 1.65 -4.68
CA ARG A 421 11.78 2.92 -5.28
C ARG A 421 12.95 2.69 -6.22
N LEU A 422 12.78 3.08 -7.47
CA LEU A 422 13.75 2.89 -8.53
C LEU A 422 14.45 4.22 -8.83
N GLN A 423 15.77 4.17 -8.88
CA GLN A 423 16.63 5.22 -9.40
C GLN A 423 17.47 4.63 -10.53
N VAL A 424 17.43 5.26 -11.70
CA VAL A 424 18.13 4.76 -12.88
C VAL A 424 19.40 5.57 -13.10
N LEU A 425 20.56 4.90 -13.04
CA LEU A 425 21.88 5.51 -13.08
C LEU A 425 22.42 5.55 -14.51
N SER A 426 21.74 6.28 -15.39
CA SER A 426 22.24 6.53 -16.74
C SER A 426 22.13 8.00 -17.13
N LYS A 427 23.12 8.47 -17.88
CA LYS A 427 23.14 9.82 -18.45
C LYS A 427 21.94 10.05 -19.40
N GLY A 428 21.33 8.98 -19.92
CA GLY A 428 20.12 9.02 -20.73
C GLY A 428 18.88 9.60 -20.05
N MET A 429 18.85 9.67 -18.71
CA MET A 429 17.78 10.35 -17.95
C MET A 429 17.92 11.89 -17.93
N GLY A 430 18.98 12.44 -18.54
CA GLY A 430 19.29 13.86 -18.55
C GLY A 430 20.03 14.34 -17.30
N ARG A 431 20.26 15.66 -17.19
CA ARG A 431 21.18 16.27 -16.21
C ARG A 431 20.89 15.91 -14.74
N MET A 432 19.62 15.88 -14.34
CA MET A 432 19.20 15.61 -12.95
C MET A 432 18.34 14.34 -12.80
N GLY A 433 17.89 13.74 -13.91
CA GLY A 433 16.94 12.62 -13.85
C GLY A 433 17.55 11.32 -13.29
N TRP A 434 18.88 11.20 -13.29
CA TRP A 434 19.59 10.08 -12.69
C TRP A 434 19.59 10.14 -11.14
N ALA A 435 19.34 11.30 -10.55
CA ALA A 435 19.24 11.50 -9.10
C ALA A 435 17.79 11.35 -8.58
N GLU A 436 16.81 11.33 -9.48
CA GLU A 436 15.40 11.20 -9.10
C GLU A 436 15.05 9.74 -8.77
N VAL A 437 14.29 9.55 -7.69
CA VAL A 437 13.89 8.23 -7.19
C VAL A 437 12.36 8.11 -7.19
N HIS A 438 11.82 7.17 -7.95
CA HIS A 438 10.37 7.02 -8.18
C HIS A 438 9.83 5.68 -7.65
N PRO A 439 8.66 5.65 -6.98
CA PRO A 439 8.06 4.41 -6.48
C PRO A 439 7.33 3.62 -7.59
N PHE A 440 7.48 2.31 -7.61
CA PHE A 440 6.76 1.40 -8.50
C PHE A 440 6.38 0.10 -7.76
N THR A 441 5.13 -0.33 -7.93
CA THR A 441 4.63 -1.61 -7.42
C THR A 441 5.32 -2.77 -8.14
N ILE A 442 5.71 -3.78 -7.38
CA ILE A 442 6.28 -5.01 -7.92
C ILE A 442 5.17 -5.81 -8.59
N ALA A 443 5.36 -6.14 -9.86
CA ALA A 443 4.36 -6.84 -10.67
C ALA A 443 4.54 -8.37 -10.67
N SER A 444 5.68 -8.87 -10.18
CA SER A 444 6.01 -10.30 -10.09
C SER A 444 5.97 -10.83 -8.66
N ILE A 445 5.85 -12.15 -8.55
CA ILE A 445 6.07 -12.92 -7.32
C ILE A 445 7.57 -13.16 -7.06
N SER A 446 7.92 -13.35 -5.78
CA SER A 446 9.25 -13.81 -5.41
C SER A 446 9.51 -15.21 -5.95
N GLN A 447 10.74 -15.48 -6.40
CA GLN A 447 11.17 -16.77 -6.91
C GLN A 447 10.43 -17.27 -8.16
N ALA A 448 9.99 -16.35 -9.01
CA ALA A 448 9.41 -16.72 -10.31
C ALA A 448 10.33 -17.65 -11.11
N GLU A 449 9.76 -18.73 -11.66
CA GLU A 449 10.48 -19.76 -12.41
C GLU A 449 11.08 -19.23 -13.73
N ASP A 450 10.56 -18.11 -14.24
CA ASP A 450 10.98 -17.48 -15.49
C ASP A 450 12.36 -16.81 -15.41
N GLY A 451 12.96 -16.72 -14.22
CA GLY A 451 14.26 -16.07 -14.00
C GLY A 451 14.25 -14.56 -14.23
N SER A 452 13.07 -13.93 -14.42
CA SER A 452 12.94 -12.48 -14.63
C SER A 452 13.22 -11.69 -13.35
N GLY A 453 13.11 -12.34 -12.19
CA GLY A 453 13.33 -11.75 -10.88
C GLY A 453 12.26 -10.69 -10.55
N LEU A 454 12.70 -9.52 -10.10
CA LEU A 454 11.81 -8.42 -9.74
C LEU A 454 11.40 -7.65 -11.00
N VAL A 455 10.10 -7.67 -11.31
CA VAL A 455 9.53 -7.01 -12.49
C VAL A 455 8.72 -5.78 -12.09
N LEU A 456 8.97 -4.66 -12.75
CA LEU A 456 8.19 -3.42 -12.64
C LEU A 456 7.59 -3.06 -14.00
N MET A 457 6.36 -2.52 -13.98
CA MET A 457 5.74 -1.97 -15.19
C MET A 457 5.54 -0.46 -15.02
N CYS A 458 6.36 0.32 -15.73
CA CYS A 458 6.43 1.76 -15.58
C CYS A 458 5.67 2.45 -16.72
N LYS A 459 4.52 3.07 -16.41
CA LYS A 459 3.71 3.77 -17.41
C LYS A 459 4.32 5.13 -17.83
N LYS A 460 4.34 5.40 -19.14
CA LYS A 460 4.78 6.68 -19.73
C LYS A 460 3.77 7.80 -19.41
N THR A 461 3.88 8.44 -18.24
CA THR A 461 2.94 9.51 -17.80
C THR A 461 3.64 10.80 -17.35
N GLY A 462 4.73 10.69 -16.59
CA GLY A 462 5.56 11.82 -16.15
C GLY A 462 6.76 12.09 -17.07
N SER A 463 7.44 13.23 -16.86
CA SER A 463 8.67 13.59 -17.59
C SER A 463 9.76 12.55 -17.41
N TRP A 464 9.94 12.03 -16.19
CA TRP A 464 10.91 10.99 -15.87
C TRP A 464 10.58 9.66 -16.57
N THR A 465 9.33 9.18 -16.44
CA THR A 465 8.90 7.92 -17.09
C THR A 465 8.90 8.00 -18.61
N ARG A 466 8.70 9.18 -19.20
CA ARG A 466 8.88 9.39 -20.65
C ARG A 466 10.32 9.16 -21.06
N LYS A 467 11.28 9.74 -20.35
CA LYS A 467 12.70 9.51 -20.60
C LYS A 467 13.11 8.06 -20.39
N LEU A 468 12.56 7.38 -19.38
CA LEU A 468 12.79 5.94 -19.17
C LEU A 468 12.30 5.12 -20.38
N PHE A 469 11.12 5.44 -20.90
CA PHE A 469 10.58 4.77 -22.08
C PHE A 469 11.41 5.07 -23.34
N ASP A 470 11.81 6.33 -23.53
CA ASP A 470 12.60 6.73 -24.69
C ASP A 470 14.02 6.14 -24.60
N LEU A 471 14.57 5.97 -23.39
CA LEU A 471 15.81 5.24 -23.15
C LEU A 471 15.66 3.79 -23.62
N ALA A 472 14.65 3.07 -23.11
CA ALA A 472 14.36 1.68 -23.49
C ALA A 472 14.11 1.49 -25.00
N LYS A 473 13.57 2.50 -25.69
CA LYS A 473 13.33 2.45 -27.14
C LYS A 473 14.60 2.61 -27.97
N LYS A 474 15.59 3.38 -27.50
CA LYS A 474 16.80 3.69 -28.28
C LYS A 474 17.65 2.47 -28.60
N SER A 475 17.71 1.47 -27.71
CA SER A 475 18.54 0.27 -27.94
C SER A 475 17.92 -0.73 -28.91
N THR A 476 16.59 -0.72 -29.12
CA THR A 476 15.95 -1.59 -30.12
C THR A 476 16.34 -1.21 -31.55
N SER A 477 16.88 0.00 -31.76
CA SER A 477 17.21 0.55 -33.07
C SER A 477 18.68 0.35 -33.49
N GLU A 478 19.57 -0.08 -32.59
CA GLU A 478 21.02 -0.09 -32.82
C GLU A 478 21.57 -1.53 -32.85
N LEU A 479 21.80 -2.06 -34.06
CA LEU A 479 22.76 -3.12 -34.49
C LEU A 479 22.95 -4.44 -33.72
N VAL A 480 22.31 -4.67 -32.56
CA VAL A 480 22.36 -5.92 -31.79
C VAL A 480 20.93 -6.38 -31.50
N LYS A 481 20.56 -7.57 -31.99
CA LYS A 481 19.23 -8.20 -31.86
C LYS A 481 18.89 -8.65 -30.42
N THR A 482 19.22 -7.87 -29.39
CA THR A 482 18.72 -8.10 -28.03
C THR A 482 17.61 -7.08 -27.74
N ASN A 483 16.38 -7.57 -27.53
CA ASN A 483 15.17 -6.75 -27.30
C ASN A 483 15.16 -6.00 -25.95
N SER A 484 16.30 -5.86 -25.27
CA SER A 484 16.36 -5.31 -23.91
C SER A 484 17.62 -4.47 -23.70
N GLN A 485 17.45 -3.26 -23.18
CA GLN A 485 18.57 -2.41 -22.76
C GLN A 485 18.99 -2.73 -21.33
N GLU A 486 20.28 -2.93 -21.09
CA GLU A 486 20.81 -3.06 -19.73
C GLU A 486 21.25 -1.72 -19.16
N VAL A 487 20.77 -1.38 -17.96
CA VAL A 487 21.10 -0.11 -17.27
C VAL A 487 21.35 -0.37 -15.79
N LYS A 488 22.32 0.32 -15.20
CA LYS A 488 22.58 0.27 -13.75
C LYS A 488 21.51 1.03 -12.99
N VAL A 489 21.02 0.44 -11.90
CA VAL A 489 19.95 1.01 -11.07
C VAL A 489 20.23 0.84 -9.59
N LEU A 490 19.68 1.75 -8.79
CA LEU A 490 19.52 1.58 -7.35
C LEU A 490 18.04 1.28 -7.08
N VAL A 491 17.80 0.18 -6.36
CA VAL A 491 16.46 -0.27 -5.97
C VAL A 491 16.38 -0.24 -4.46
N GLU A 492 15.50 0.58 -3.91
CA GLU A 492 15.29 0.72 -2.48
C GLU A 492 13.93 0.11 -2.09
N GLY A 493 13.93 -0.88 -1.20
CA GLY A 493 12.69 -1.50 -0.74
C GLY A 493 12.89 -2.88 -0.12
N PRO A 494 11.83 -3.69 -0.02
CA PRO A 494 10.45 -3.40 -0.41
C PRO A 494 9.71 -2.54 0.64
N TYR A 495 8.63 -1.88 0.24
CA TYR A 495 7.75 -1.09 1.10
C TYR A 495 6.27 -1.40 0.87
N GLY A 496 5.41 -0.96 1.79
CA GLY A 496 3.96 -1.09 1.66
C GLY A 496 3.49 -2.54 1.65
N GLY A 497 2.47 -2.81 0.82
CA GLY A 497 1.85 -4.11 0.63
C GLY A 497 0.66 -4.36 1.57
N PRO A 498 0.18 -5.61 1.63
CA PRO A 498 -1.08 -5.95 2.29
C PRO A 498 -1.02 -5.93 3.83
N GLY A 499 0.11 -5.48 4.43
CA GLY A 499 0.46 -5.48 5.85
C GLY A 499 -0.53 -6.13 6.81
N HIS A 500 -0.20 -7.20 7.53
CA HIS A 500 -1.13 -8.04 8.33
C HIS A 500 -2.28 -8.72 7.58
N THR A 501 -2.85 -8.15 6.52
CA THR A 501 -3.81 -8.83 5.67
C THR A 501 -3.07 -9.89 4.84
N MET A 502 -3.54 -11.13 4.90
CA MET A 502 -2.98 -12.26 4.17
C MET A 502 -4.03 -12.75 3.17
N PHE A 503 -3.86 -12.43 1.88
CA PHE A 503 -4.86 -12.74 0.86
C PHE A 503 -5.20 -14.24 0.79
N CYS A 504 -4.20 -15.10 0.98
CA CYS A 504 -4.36 -16.56 0.99
C CYS A 504 -5.24 -17.09 2.13
N SER A 505 -5.58 -16.28 3.13
CA SER A 505 -6.36 -16.69 4.30
C SER A 505 -7.88 -16.56 4.11
N PHE A 506 -8.32 -15.85 3.08
CA PHE A 506 -9.73 -15.63 2.75
C PHE A 506 -10.32 -16.79 1.94
N SER A 507 -11.65 -16.88 1.87
CA SER A 507 -12.34 -17.88 1.05
C SER A 507 -12.56 -17.41 -0.40
N GLY A 508 -12.67 -16.09 -0.62
CA GLY A 508 -12.77 -15.50 -1.94
C GLY A 508 -11.91 -14.23 -2.05
N ALA A 509 -11.47 -13.91 -3.27
CA ALA A 509 -10.71 -12.71 -3.57
C ALA A 509 -11.29 -12.00 -4.80
N MET A 510 -11.45 -10.68 -4.72
CA MET A 510 -11.83 -9.83 -5.85
C MET A 510 -10.81 -8.72 -6.00
N PHE A 511 -10.23 -8.56 -7.18
CA PHE A 511 -9.27 -7.49 -7.48
C PHE A 511 -9.85 -6.54 -8.51
N VAL A 512 -9.98 -5.26 -8.16
CA VAL A 512 -10.52 -4.21 -9.04
C VAL A 512 -9.41 -3.24 -9.38
N CYS A 513 -9.01 -3.20 -10.65
CA CYS A 513 -7.86 -2.42 -11.11
C CYS A 513 -8.20 -1.49 -12.27
N GLY A 514 -7.62 -0.29 -12.27
CA GLY A 514 -7.73 0.68 -13.36
C GLY A 514 -6.38 0.97 -14.03
N GLY A 515 -6.30 0.83 -15.35
CA GLY A 515 -5.10 1.15 -16.13
C GLY A 515 -3.86 0.39 -15.65
N SER A 516 -2.79 1.12 -15.29
CA SER A 516 -1.54 0.54 -14.78
C SER A 516 -1.63 -0.05 -13.37
N GLY A 517 -2.76 0.11 -12.68
CA GLY A 517 -3.00 -0.51 -11.37
C GLY A 517 -3.03 -2.04 -11.40
N ILE A 518 -3.07 -2.64 -12.59
CA ILE A 518 -3.01 -4.09 -12.81
C ILE A 518 -1.77 -4.75 -12.20
N THR A 519 -0.66 -4.04 -12.04
CA THR A 519 0.57 -4.57 -11.44
C THR A 519 0.36 -5.10 -10.03
N PHE A 520 -0.45 -4.40 -9.23
CA PHE A 520 -0.83 -4.85 -7.89
C PHE A 520 -1.60 -6.17 -7.95
N ALA A 521 -2.67 -6.22 -8.75
CA ALA A 521 -3.49 -7.43 -8.86
C ALA A 521 -2.73 -8.60 -9.46
N LEU A 522 -1.85 -8.36 -10.44
CA LEU A 522 -1.06 -9.40 -11.06
C LEU A 522 -0.17 -10.10 -10.04
N SER A 523 0.58 -9.32 -9.24
CA SER A 523 1.42 -9.90 -8.18
C SER A 523 0.59 -10.66 -7.13
N ALA A 524 -0.60 -10.15 -6.77
CA ALA A 524 -1.47 -10.78 -5.79
C ALA A 524 -2.11 -12.08 -6.31
N ILE A 525 -2.55 -12.11 -7.56
CA ILE A 525 -3.15 -13.30 -8.18
C ILE A 525 -2.10 -14.38 -8.41
N GLN A 526 -0.91 -14.01 -8.91
CA GLN A 526 0.20 -14.95 -9.05
C GLN A 526 0.56 -15.59 -7.71
N ASP A 527 0.65 -14.80 -6.63
CA ASP A 527 0.93 -15.31 -5.27
C ASP A 527 -0.17 -16.24 -4.76
N LEU A 528 -1.44 -15.93 -5.05
CA LEU A 528 -2.57 -16.80 -4.69
C LEU A 528 -2.57 -18.11 -5.47
N VAL A 529 -2.26 -18.07 -6.77
CA VAL A 529 -2.17 -19.24 -7.65
C VAL A 529 -1.03 -20.15 -7.20
N GLU A 530 0.17 -19.59 -6.97
CA GLU A 530 1.32 -20.36 -6.49
C GLU A 530 1.06 -21.01 -5.13
N LYS A 531 0.48 -20.26 -4.18
CA LYS A 531 0.11 -20.81 -2.88
C LYS A 531 -1.00 -21.86 -2.95
N ASP A 532 -1.91 -21.75 -3.91
CA ASP A 532 -2.96 -22.77 -4.12
C ASP A 532 -2.36 -24.07 -4.69
N LEU A 533 -1.38 -23.99 -5.58
CA LEU A 533 -0.64 -25.16 -6.10
C LEU A 533 0.09 -25.92 -4.97
N VAL A 534 0.65 -25.20 -3.99
CA VAL A 534 1.32 -25.80 -2.81
C VAL A 534 0.31 -26.23 -1.73
N GLY A 535 -0.97 -25.86 -1.86
CA GLY A 535 -2.02 -26.15 -0.88
C GLY A 535 -2.00 -25.25 0.36
N GLU A 536 -1.36 -24.09 0.28
CA GLU A 536 -1.28 -23.08 1.34
C GLU A 536 -2.34 -21.96 1.19
N SER A 537 -3.12 -21.97 0.10
CA SER A 537 -4.22 -21.04 -0.12
C SER A 537 -5.57 -21.61 0.31
N ARG A 538 -6.33 -20.78 1.04
CA ARG A 538 -7.74 -21.02 1.40
C ARG A 538 -8.71 -20.44 0.38
N VAL A 539 -8.21 -19.62 -0.54
CA VAL A 539 -9.03 -18.95 -1.56
C VAL A 539 -9.50 -19.97 -2.56
N LYS A 540 -10.78 -19.91 -2.93
CA LYS A 540 -11.39 -20.84 -3.88
C LYS A 540 -12.07 -20.17 -5.06
N THR A 541 -12.24 -18.86 -5.00
CA THR A 541 -12.73 -18.05 -6.12
C THR A 541 -11.94 -16.75 -6.18
N ILE A 542 -11.45 -16.41 -7.37
CA ILE A 542 -10.65 -15.24 -7.64
C ILE A 542 -11.25 -14.52 -8.85
N ASP A 543 -11.72 -13.29 -8.65
CA ASP A 543 -12.25 -12.47 -9.74
C ASP A 543 -11.37 -11.23 -9.94
N LEU A 544 -10.82 -11.10 -11.15
CA LEU A 544 -10.09 -9.90 -11.57
C LEU A 544 -11.00 -9.03 -12.44
N VAL A 545 -11.28 -7.81 -11.98
CA VAL A 545 -11.95 -6.78 -12.78
C VAL A 545 -10.93 -5.72 -13.20
N TRP A 546 -10.58 -5.70 -14.48
CA TRP A 546 -9.61 -4.75 -15.02
C TRP A 546 -10.27 -3.75 -15.98
N THR A 547 -10.19 -2.46 -15.65
CA THR A 547 -10.75 -1.39 -16.48
C THR A 547 -9.66 -0.68 -17.26
N ILE A 548 -9.82 -0.64 -18.59
CA ILE A 548 -8.91 -0.01 -19.55
C ILE A 548 -9.63 1.01 -20.45
N PRO A 549 -8.92 1.99 -21.02
CA PRO A 549 -9.53 2.89 -21.99
C PRO A 549 -9.81 2.21 -23.34
N ASP A 550 -8.89 1.35 -23.81
CA ASP A 550 -8.89 0.73 -25.14
C ASP A 550 -8.64 -0.79 -25.02
N PRO A 551 -9.41 -1.66 -25.69
CA PRO A 551 -9.18 -3.11 -25.72
C PRO A 551 -7.81 -3.53 -26.29
N THR A 552 -7.14 -2.74 -27.12
CA THR A 552 -5.80 -3.08 -27.65
C THR A 552 -4.75 -3.26 -26.55
N LEU A 553 -4.95 -2.57 -25.41
CA LEU A 553 -4.08 -2.64 -24.23
C LEU A 553 -4.06 -4.02 -23.58
N LEU A 554 -5.05 -4.87 -23.86
CA LEU A 554 -5.08 -6.25 -23.37
C LEU A 554 -4.00 -7.11 -24.06
N ARG A 555 -3.67 -6.83 -25.33
CA ARG A 555 -2.85 -7.72 -26.18
C ARG A 555 -1.53 -8.14 -25.54
N PRO A 556 -0.72 -7.24 -24.93
CA PRO A 556 0.57 -7.65 -24.37
C PRO A 556 0.46 -8.46 -23.07
N LEU A 557 -0.70 -8.44 -22.41
CA LEU A 557 -0.95 -9.22 -21.18
C LEU A 557 -1.70 -10.52 -21.45
N LEU A 558 -2.20 -10.76 -22.66
CA LEU A 558 -2.90 -11.99 -23.02
C LEU A 558 -2.08 -13.26 -22.75
N PRO A 559 -0.77 -13.35 -23.09
CA PRO A 559 -0.01 -14.56 -22.81
C PRO A 559 0.01 -14.88 -21.31
N LEU A 560 0.25 -13.86 -20.49
CA LEU A 560 0.29 -13.99 -19.04
C LEU A 560 -1.06 -14.42 -18.44
N PHE A 561 -2.17 -13.87 -18.95
CA PHE A 561 -3.50 -14.28 -18.51
C PHE A 561 -3.85 -15.69 -18.96
N SER A 562 -3.48 -16.08 -20.18
CA SER A 562 -3.65 -17.45 -20.66
C SER A 562 -2.88 -18.44 -19.79
N ASP A 563 -1.63 -18.13 -19.42
CA ASP A 563 -0.84 -18.99 -18.54
C ASP A 563 -1.50 -19.13 -17.15
N LEU A 564 -1.98 -18.03 -16.57
CA LEU A 564 -2.68 -18.06 -15.28
C LEU A 564 -4.00 -18.85 -15.34
N LEU A 565 -4.75 -18.75 -16.43
CA LEU A 565 -6.04 -19.43 -16.61
C LEU A 565 -5.91 -20.91 -16.97
N THR A 566 -4.82 -21.29 -17.64
CA THR A 566 -4.54 -22.69 -18.00
C THR A 566 -3.88 -23.47 -16.86
N THR A 567 -3.26 -22.77 -15.91
CA THR A 567 -2.69 -23.36 -14.70
C THR A 567 -3.79 -24.02 -13.88
N ARG A 568 -3.72 -25.35 -13.72
CA ARG A 568 -4.70 -26.12 -12.95
C ARG A 568 -4.58 -25.80 -11.47
N THR A 569 -5.48 -24.97 -10.97
CA THR A 569 -5.62 -24.62 -9.56
C THR A 569 -6.93 -25.18 -9.00
N TYR A 570 -7.02 -25.28 -7.67
CA TYR A 570 -8.26 -25.56 -6.96
C TYR A 570 -9.16 -24.31 -6.86
N ALA A 571 -8.59 -23.12 -7.02
CA ALA A 571 -9.31 -21.86 -7.06
C ALA A 571 -9.84 -21.57 -8.48
N ASP A 572 -11.11 -21.19 -8.58
CA ASP A 572 -11.69 -20.73 -9.86
C ASP A 572 -11.28 -19.28 -10.13
N LEU A 573 -10.48 -19.06 -11.18
CA LEU A 573 -9.99 -17.75 -11.62
C LEU A 573 -10.82 -17.24 -12.81
N CYS A 574 -11.47 -16.09 -12.61
CA CYS A 574 -12.23 -15.38 -13.64
C CYS A 574 -11.63 -13.99 -13.90
N ILE A 575 -11.41 -13.66 -15.18
CA ILE A 575 -10.85 -12.36 -15.60
C ILE A 575 -11.91 -11.59 -16.41
N HIS A 576 -12.29 -10.43 -15.90
CA HIS A 576 -13.25 -9.51 -16.50
C HIS A 576 -12.54 -8.22 -16.93
N VAL A 577 -12.36 -8.06 -18.23
CA VAL A 577 -11.75 -6.86 -18.84
C VAL A 577 -12.86 -5.94 -19.34
N HIS A 578 -12.84 -4.69 -18.89
CA HIS A 578 -13.81 -3.67 -19.23
C HIS A 578 -13.14 -2.50 -19.96
N TYR A 579 -13.65 -2.12 -21.14
CA TYR A 579 -13.13 -0.95 -21.88
C TYR A 579 -14.12 0.21 -21.90
N THR A 580 -13.63 1.43 -21.67
CA THR A 580 -14.49 2.61 -21.36
C THR A 580 -14.44 3.76 -22.35
N ARG A 581 -13.44 3.84 -23.24
CA ARG A 581 -13.23 5.00 -24.14
C ARG A 581 -13.20 4.67 -25.63
N ALA A 582 -12.95 3.42 -26.02
CA ALA A 582 -12.89 3.08 -27.43
C ALA A 582 -14.26 3.35 -28.10
N GLY A 583 -14.24 4.16 -29.17
CA GLY A 583 -15.29 4.12 -30.17
C GLY A 583 -15.39 2.68 -30.68
N PHE A 584 -16.61 2.20 -30.87
CA PHE A 584 -16.87 0.82 -31.27
C PHE A 584 -16.36 0.61 -32.70
N ASP A 585 -15.06 0.35 -32.87
CA ASP A 585 -14.51 -0.12 -34.13
C ASP A 585 -14.45 -1.66 -34.10
N PRO A 586 -15.45 -2.35 -34.69
CA PRO A 586 -15.54 -3.80 -34.65
C PRO A 586 -14.37 -4.49 -35.36
N THR A 587 -13.57 -3.77 -36.16
CA THR A 587 -12.40 -4.32 -36.86
C THR A 587 -11.22 -4.60 -35.91
N VAL A 588 -11.09 -3.83 -34.82
CA VAL A 588 -10.03 -4.00 -33.81
C VAL A 588 -10.23 -5.24 -32.95
N LEU A 589 -11.50 -5.60 -32.69
CA LEU A 589 -11.89 -6.82 -31.97
C LEU A 589 -11.80 -8.07 -32.87
N LYS A 590 -12.00 -7.91 -34.19
CA LYS A 590 -11.94 -8.99 -35.19
C LYS A 590 -10.54 -9.24 -35.76
N SER A 591 -9.52 -8.50 -35.32
CA SER A 591 -8.14 -8.65 -35.79
C SER A 591 -7.21 -9.15 -34.69
N GLY A 592 -6.58 -10.31 -34.93
CA GLY A 592 -5.49 -10.85 -34.12
C GLY A 592 -5.92 -11.69 -32.90
N PRO A 593 -5.09 -11.76 -31.84
CA PRO A 593 -5.28 -12.69 -30.71
C PRO A 593 -6.48 -12.37 -29.81
N LEU A 594 -7.21 -11.28 -30.07
CA LEU A 594 -8.43 -10.92 -29.35
C LEU A 594 -9.68 -11.66 -29.86
N THR A 595 -9.56 -12.37 -30.98
CA THR A 595 -10.67 -13.11 -31.62
C THR A 595 -10.98 -14.41 -30.86
N SER A 596 -9.99 -15.01 -30.21
CA SER A 596 -10.10 -16.23 -29.41
C SER A 596 -9.57 -15.95 -28.00
N LEU A 597 -10.46 -15.55 -27.09
CA LEU A 597 -10.10 -15.34 -25.69
C LEU A 597 -10.05 -16.69 -24.95
N PRO A 598 -9.12 -16.86 -23.98
CA PRO A 598 -9.08 -18.07 -23.18
C PRO A 598 -10.39 -18.25 -22.38
N PRO A 599 -10.75 -19.49 -22.03
CA PRO A 599 -11.91 -19.75 -21.18
C PRO A 599 -11.76 -18.97 -19.87
N ASN A 600 -12.87 -18.43 -19.35
CA ASN A 600 -12.94 -17.57 -18.16
C ASN A 600 -12.31 -16.16 -18.31
N LEU A 601 -11.87 -15.75 -19.50
CA LEU A 601 -11.56 -14.35 -19.81
C LEU A 601 -12.69 -13.71 -20.62
N THR A 602 -13.27 -12.64 -20.08
CA THR A 602 -14.36 -11.89 -20.71
C THR A 602 -13.93 -10.47 -21.03
N LEU A 603 -14.35 -9.96 -22.20
CA LEU A 603 -14.08 -8.60 -22.64
C LEU A 603 -15.42 -7.88 -22.87
N ASN A 604 -15.74 -6.92 -22.00
CA ASN A 604 -17.03 -6.23 -21.97
C ASN A 604 -16.87 -4.72 -22.22
N ALA A 605 -17.83 -4.14 -22.94
CA ALA A 605 -17.90 -2.70 -23.14
C ALA A 605 -18.51 -2.00 -21.92
N GLY A 606 -18.02 -0.80 -21.60
CA GLY A 606 -18.59 0.06 -20.57
C GLY A 606 -18.06 -0.18 -19.15
N ARG A 607 -18.70 0.46 -18.16
CA ARG A 607 -18.29 0.36 -16.76
C ARG A 607 -18.67 -1.00 -16.15
N PRO A 608 -17.81 -1.60 -15.31
CA PRO A 608 -18.11 -2.86 -14.66
C PRO A 608 -19.27 -2.73 -13.68
N LYS A 609 -20.19 -3.70 -13.68
CA LYS A 609 -21.25 -3.81 -12.66
C LYS A 609 -20.67 -4.46 -11.39
N LEU A 610 -19.83 -3.71 -10.66
CA LEU A 610 -19.06 -4.23 -9.52
C LEU A 610 -19.93 -4.92 -8.44
N ALA A 611 -21.15 -4.45 -8.21
CA ALA A 611 -22.08 -5.08 -7.26
C ALA A 611 -22.47 -6.51 -7.66
N SER A 612 -22.68 -6.76 -8.95
CA SER A 612 -23.01 -8.10 -9.44
C SER A 612 -21.83 -9.06 -9.34
N VAL A 613 -20.62 -8.58 -9.68
CA VAL A 613 -19.39 -9.38 -9.56
C VAL A 613 -19.12 -9.73 -8.10
N LEU A 614 -19.20 -8.74 -7.20
CA LEU A 614 -19.01 -8.98 -5.77
C LEU A 614 -20.04 -9.96 -5.20
N SER A 615 -21.31 -9.84 -5.61
CA SER A 615 -22.36 -10.78 -5.18
C SER A 615 -22.06 -12.19 -5.66
N GLY A 616 -21.62 -12.37 -6.90
CA GLY A 616 -21.19 -13.67 -7.44
C GLY A 616 -20.01 -14.27 -6.68
N VAL A 617 -19.00 -13.47 -6.34
CA VAL A 617 -17.86 -13.91 -5.51
C VAL A 617 -18.32 -14.35 -4.13
N LEU A 618 -19.21 -13.59 -3.48
CA LEU A 618 -19.77 -13.91 -2.17
C LEU A 618 -20.59 -15.20 -2.20
N GLU A 619 -21.42 -15.39 -3.23
CA GLU A 619 -22.21 -16.61 -3.42
C GLU A 619 -21.30 -17.84 -3.63
N ARG A 620 -20.30 -17.75 -4.52
CA ARG A 620 -19.34 -18.86 -4.71
C ARG A 620 -18.54 -19.16 -3.44
N ALA A 621 -18.05 -18.12 -2.76
CA ALA A 621 -17.30 -18.27 -1.50
C ALA A 621 -18.16 -18.84 -0.34
N THR A 622 -19.48 -18.67 -0.39
CA THR A 622 -20.41 -19.22 0.61
C THR A 622 -20.92 -20.61 0.25
N ALA A 623 -21.15 -20.89 -1.04
CA ALA A 623 -21.61 -22.19 -1.54
C ALA A 623 -20.64 -23.33 -1.21
N LEU A 624 -19.34 -23.04 -1.20
CA LEU A 624 -18.29 -24.00 -0.82
C LEU A 624 -18.40 -24.50 0.63
N ASN A 625 -19.19 -23.86 1.49
CA ASN A 625 -19.45 -24.35 2.85
C ASN A 625 -20.48 -25.48 2.91
N PHE A 626 -21.33 -25.64 1.89
CA PHE A 626 -22.45 -26.59 1.94
C PHE A 626 -22.07 -28.02 1.51
N GLN A 627 -20.94 -28.21 0.82
CA GLN A 627 -20.52 -29.53 0.31
C GLN A 627 -19.73 -30.39 1.32
N GLY A 628 -19.27 -29.83 2.44
CA GLY A 628 -18.49 -30.53 3.47
C GLY A 628 -19.32 -31.15 4.59
N LYS A 629 -20.30 -32.02 4.28
CA LYS A 629 -21.10 -32.74 5.31
C LYS A 629 -20.46 -34.05 5.81
N GLY A 630 -19.25 -34.39 5.38
CA GLY A 630 -18.52 -35.57 5.86
C GLY A 630 -17.16 -35.16 6.44
N THR A 631 -16.96 -35.45 7.73
CA THR A 631 -15.66 -35.54 8.43
C THR A 631 -14.70 -34.34 8.34
N ALA A 632 -14.73 -33.52 9.41
CA ALA A 632 -13.69 -32.59 9.89
C ALA A 632 -13.24 -31.42 8.98
N GLY A 633 -13.57 -30.18 9.39
CA GLY A 633 -12.71 -29.01 9.13
C GLY A 633 -13.40 -27.67 8.84
N TRP A 634 -14.23 -27.57 7.81
CA TRP A 634 -14.67 -26.27 7.30
C TRP A 634 -16.13 -25.95 7.64
N LYS A 635 -16.34 -25.30 8.79
CA LYS A 635 -17.70 -24.94 9.27
C LYS A 635 -18.18 -23.52 8.88
N LYS A 636 -17.36 -22.67 8.24
CA LYS A 636 -17.78 -21.31 7.82
C LYS A 636 -16.81 -20.64 6.83
N SER A 637 -17.35 -19.85 5.89
CA SER A 637 -16.57 -18.98 4.99
C SER A 637 -15.70 -18.02 5.81
N GLN A 638 -14.45 -17.85 5.40
CA GLN A 638 -13.43 -17.07 6.12
C GLN A 638 -13.26 -15.65 5.53
N GLY A 639 -14.35 -15.05 5.08
CA GLY A 639 -14.34 -13.70 4.52
C GLY A 639 -13.98 -13.67 3.04
N VAL A 640 -14.25 -12.51 2.43
CA VAL A 640 -13.82 -12.16 1.08
C VAL A 640 -12.91 -10.94 1.13
N VAL A 641 -11.78 -10.98 0.43
CA VAL A 641 -10.90 -9.82 0.29
C VAL A 641 -11.19 -9.09 -1.02
N VAL A 642 -11.27 -7.75 -0.96
CA VAL A 642 -11.43 -6.89 -2.13
C VAL A 642 -10.22 -5.98 -2.24
N GLY A 643 -9.34 -6.26 -3.20
CA GLY A 643 -8.18 -5.43 -3.51
C GLY A 643 -8.54 -4.37 -4.55
N VAL A 644 -8.25 -3.09 -4.30
CA VAL A 644 -8.54 -2.01 -5.24
C VAL A 644 -7.27 -1.22 -5.57
N CYS A 645 -6.96 -1.08 -6.86
CA CYS A 645 -5.80 -0.32 -7.32
C CYS A 645 -6.18 0.58 -8.50
N GLY A 646 -6.17 1.90 -8.30
CA GLY A 646 -6.62 2.83 -9.34
C GLY A 646 -6.88 4.25 -8.83
N PRO A 647 -7.69 5.05 -9.56
CA PRO A 647 -8.04 6.40 -9.14
C PRO A 647 -8.92 6.40 -7.89
N LEU A 648 -8.93 7.52 -7.15
CA LEU A 648 -9.75 7.71 -5.94
C LEU A 648 -11.22 7.37 -6.16
N SER A 649 -11.79 7.76 -7.30
CA SER A 649 -13.17 7.45 -7.66
C SER A 649 -13.46 5.95 -7.74
N LEU A 650 -12.51 5.14 -8.21
CA LEU A 650 -12.66 3.68 -8.29
C LEU A 650 -12.68 3.06 -6.88
N GLY A 651 -11.81 3.55 -5.99
CA GLY A 651 -11.83 3.17 -4.58
C GLY A 651 -13.16 3.52 -3.90
N ASP A 652 -13.65 4.74 -4.12
CA ASP A 652 -14.94 5.19 -3.57
C ASP A 652 -16.12 4.36 -4.08
N GLU A 653 -16.13 3.99 -5.35
CA GLU A 653 -17.15 3.12 -5.96
C GLU A 653 -17.15 1.73 -5.34
N VAL A 654 -15.97 1.09 -5.19
CA VAL A 654 -15.87 -0.22 -4.54
C VAL A 654 -16.35 -0.16 -3.08
N ARG A 655 -15.99 0.89 -2.33
CA ARG A 655 -16.51 1.06 -0.96
C ARG A 655 -18.03 1.21 -0.94
N SER A 656 -18.59 1.97 -1.88
CA SER A 656 -20.05 2.12 -2.01
C SER A 656 -20.72 0.77 -2.27
N VAL A 657 -20.16 -0.04 -3.16
CA VAL A 657 -20.65 -1.38 -3.48
C VAL A 657 -20.58 -2.30 -2.26
N VAL A 658 -19.46 -2.33 -1.55
CA VAL A 658 -19.30 -3.15 -0.33
C VAL A 658 -20.31 -2.74 0.77
N ARG A 659 -20.66 -1.45 0.87
CA ARG A 659 -21.71 -0.97 1.78
C ARG A 659 -23.11 -1.41 1.39
N GLY A 660 -23.37 -1.56 0.10
CA GLY A 660 -24.66 -2.00 -0.41
C GLY A 660 -24.97 -3.48 -0.16
N VAL A 661 -23.98 -4.28 0.27
CA VAL A 661 -24.17 -5.71 0.53
C VAL A 661 -25.01 -5.93 1.79
N GLU A 662 -26.00 -6.83 1.69
CA GLU A 662 -26.88 -7.17 2.81
C GLU A 662 -26.10 -7.74 4.00
N ARG A 663 -26.45 -7.31 5.22
CA ARG A 663 -25.82 -7.77 6.47
C ARG A 663 -25.86 -9.29 6.64
N ARG A 664 -26.88 -9.98 6.13
CA ARG A 664 -26.99 -11.45 6.19
C ARG A 664 -25.90 -12.11 5.33
N THR A 665 -25.75 -11.66 4.09
CA THR A 665 -24.72 -12.13 3.16
C THR A 665 -23.32 -11.85 3.71
N LEU A 666 -23.07 -10.67 4.27
CA LEU A 666 -21.80 -10.33 4.93
C LEU A 666 -21.47 -11.30 6.08
N LYS A 667 -22.44 -11.61 6.94
CA LYS A 667 -22.25 -12.56 8.06
C LYS A 667 -22.04 -14.00 7.59
N ALA A 668 -22.69 -14.40 6.49
CA ALA A 668 -22.54 -15.72 5.89
C ALA A 668 -21.16 -15.90 5.23
N ALA A 669 -20.69 -14.89 4.52
CA ALA A 669 -19.37 -14.85 3.88
C ALA A 669 -18.22 -14.69 4.88
N GLY A 670 -18.48 -14.33 6.14
CA GLY A 670 -17.44 -14.13 7.15
C GLY A 670 -16.84 -12.71 7.18
N GLY A 671 -17.47 -11.76 6.47
CA GLY A 671 -17.04 -10.36 6.34
C GLY A 671 -16.35 -10.05 5.02
N ILE A 672 -16.17 -8.76 4.74
CA ILE A 672 -15.42 -8.27 3.59
C ILE A 672 -14.29 -7.37 4.09
N GLU A 673 -13.07 -7.62 3.64
CA GLU A 673 -11.92 -6.77 3.92
C GLU A 673 -11.48 -6.07 2.64
N ILE A 674 -11.40 -4.73 2.68
CA ILE A 674 -10.96 -3.94 1.53
C ILE A 674 -9.48 -3.58 1.74
N HIS A 675 -8.63 -3.94 0.77
CA HIS A 675 -7.26 -3.45 0.70
C HIS A 675 -7.12 -2.48 -0.47
N GLU A 676 -6.75 -1.25 -0.17
CA GLU A 676 -6.72 -0.18 -1.16
C GLU A 676 -5.30 0.33 -1.38
N GLU A 677 -4.94 0.38 -2.66
CA GLU A 677 -3.74 1.01 -3.23
C GLU A 677 -4.19 2.12 -4.18
N VAL A 678 -4.67 3.21 -3.60
CA VAL A 678 -5.18 4.36 -4.38
C VAL A 678 -4.08 5.38 -4.53
N PHE A 679 -3.77 5.73 -5.78
CA PHE A 679 -2.79 6.75 -6.09
C PHE A 679 -3.51 8.07 -6.44
N GLY A 680 -3.55 8.98 -5.48
CA GLY A 680 -3.93 10.38 -5.72
C GLY A 680 -2.68 11.20 -6.00
N TRP A 681 -2.30 11.32 -7.26
CA TRP A 681 -1.32 12.33 -7.73
C TRP A 681 -1.99 13.67 -7.93
#